data_AF-A0A5Q4BRQ9-F1
#
_entry.id   AF-A0A5Q4BRQ9-F1
#
_cell.length_a   1.000
_cell.length_b   1.000
_cell.length_c   1.000
_cell.angle_alpha   90.00
_cell.angle_beta   90.00
_cell.angle_gamma   90.00
#
_symmetry.space_group_name_H-M   'P 1'
#
loop_
_entity.id
_entity.type
_entity.pdbx_description
1 polymer ?
#
loop_
_entity_poly.entity_id
_entity_poly.type
_entity_poly.pdbx_seq_one_letter_code
_entity_poly.pdbx_strand_id
1 'polypeptide(L)'
;MPKSEVERADPQKRPLLELTRECLESAGETAYRGRTIGTFVGCFGEDWLETLTRDGEVVGQYKITGYGDFMLSNRLAYEYDLKGPSMTIRTGCSSALIGLHEACMSISHGQCDAAVVAGSNLIMAPGLYVSMSEQGVLSPSGSCRTFDAGADGYARGEAVNVVYVKRLGDAVRDGNPIRAVIRGTSSNADGRTPSLTIPSFESHEAMIRRAYKMAAIGGRDIADTGFVECHGTGTAAGDPIETTAIAKVFGGAGVYIGSCKPNIGHSEGASGITSLIKSVLALEHRTIPPNIKFDAPNPKIPFAETNLRVPIAPTPWPEDRAERVSVNSFGIGGANAHVVLESAASFLGRPPESPSVMESSALQRDRAHLMVYSANTADSLRRQVVNNQKYIGEHPGSLDDISYTLASRRGHLPHRAFSVMQDGVELTTSSFWKAPNTPADLALVFTGQGAQWPQMGAELLKTNRVFAQSLRRMDKVMQKGQHIGKMVMSMDGLSDSARRSSSSSLNPSFDGDASYLLVGGLGGLGRLVSNWMVEHGARHLVYLSRNGGGEETDDNDSFCFFRELADQGCWATAVRGSVTSLADVERAIGAATRPVRGVINLSMVLRDQGFANMSHEEWETAVGPKVQGTWNLHRACADAGLEDLDFFLLFSSISGVVGQRGQANYAAANTFLDAFVQYRQALGLRAGVVDIGAMVDHGHLADNPALMERLAGQGFYGIRIPQLLDALALGVIQQSRGEKRPAASSSASASASASSPGFVNDSQLVIGHRSLTSLADGANRVLWKRDRRMGFYFNSDGDGAATSNGSSDQGALASFVKSAAADPGLLSSPGCSAFVARQIAAHLFRLLLKPAENEDDMDVGMSLQDAGLDSLVAVEMRSWWKGAFGLDISVLEMLGMGSVAALGERAVRGLRECAGEAGESQDGGGEKHDTEGYLKLKMP
;
A
#
# COMPACT_ATOMS: atom_id res chain seq x y z
N MET A 1 3.73 5.13 -7.21
CA MET A 1 4.06 4.65 -8.58
C MET A 1 5.21 3.62 -8.53
N PRO A 2 5.12 2.42 -9.12
CA PRO A 2 6.27 1.51 -9.29
C PRO A 2 7.28 2.06 -10.30
N LYS A 3 8.57 1.71 -10.13
CA LYS A 3 9.68 2.20 -10.99
C LYS A 3 9.40 2.03 -12.50
N SER A 4 8.88 0.87 -12.90
CA SER A 4 8.57 0.53 -14.30
C SER A 4 7.43 1.35 -14.94
N GLU A 5 6.61 2.02 -14.12
CA GLU A 5 5.64 3.03 -14.53
C GLU A 5 6.35 4.39 -14.64
N VAL A 6 7.08 4.81 -13.60
CA VAL A 6 7.77 6.11 -13.53
C VAL A 6 8.73 6.32 -14.71
N GLU A 7 9.44 5.27 -15.13
CA GLU A 7 10.38 5.29 -16.27
C GLU A 7 9.71 5.52 -17.63
N ARG A 8 8.39 5.30 -17.74
CA ARG A 8 7.61 5.43 -18.99
C ARG A 8 6.56 6.54 -18.93
N ALA A 9 6.21 6.97 -17.71
CA ALA A 9 5.24 8.03 -17.49
C ALA A 9 5.78 9.37 -17.97
N ASP A 10 4.89 10.16 -18.58
CA ASP A 10 5.13 11.57 -18.91
C ASP A 10 5.76 12.28 -17.71
N PRO A 11 6.97 12.87 -17.86
CA PRO A 11 7.65 13.62 -16.81
C PRO A 11 6.75 14.62 -16.10
N GLN A 12 5.78 15.25 -16.79
CA GLN A 12 4.79 16.17 -16.23
C GLN A 12 4.01 15.60 -15.02
N LYS A 13 3.79 14.28 -14.98
CA LYS A 13 3.03 13.62 -13.90
C LYS A 13 3.74 13.66 -12.55
N ARG A 14 5.08 13.73 -12.53
CA ARG A 14 5.88 13.73 -11.30
C ARG A 14 5.72 15.04 -10.51
N PRO A 15 6.01 16.24 -11.07
CA PRO A 15 5.78 17.50 -10.38
C PRO A 15 4.28 17.76 -10.17
N LEU A 16 3.38 17.31 -11.05
CA LEU A 16 1.93 17.43 -10.78
C LEU A 16 1.53 16.71 -9.49
N LEU A 17 2.05 15.51 -9.23
CA LEU A 17 1.82 14.80 -7.97
C LEU A 17 2.46 15.53 -6.79
N GLU A 18 3.76 15.83 -6.86
CA GLU A 18 4.50 16.50 -5.77
C GLU A 18 3.84 17.84 -5.39
N LEU A 19 3.58 18.70 -6.38
CA LEU A 19 2.93 20.01 -6.17
C LEU A 19 1.46 19.88 -5.75
N THR A 20 0.73 18.83 -6.14
CA THR A 20 -0.64 18.61 -5.60
C THR A 20 -0.58 18.25 -4.12
N ARG A 21 0.39 17.45 -3.69
CA ARG A 21 0.59 17.16 -2.27
C ARG A 21 0.95 18.43 -1.49
N GLU A 22 1.90 19.23 -1.99
CA GLU A 22 2.29 20.50 -1.39
C GLU A 22 1.13 21.50 -1.35
N CYS A 23 0.32 21.57 -2.39
CA CYS A 23 -0.87 22.44 -2.47
C CYS A 23 -1.91 22.07 -1.40
N LEU A 24 -2.21 20.76 -1.23
CA LEU A 24 -3.14 20.29 -0.19
C LEU A 24 -2.59 20.53 1.23
N GLU A 25 -1.28 20.33 1.45
CA GLU A 25 -0.65 20.67 2.74
C GLU A 25 -0.62 22.18 3.01
N SER A 26 -0.41 23.01 1.98
CA SER A 26 -0.49 24.48 2.07
C SER A 26 -1.92 24.94 2.38
N ALA A 27 -2.93 24.29 1.80
CA ALA A 27 -4.35 24.50 2.13
C ALA A 27 -4.77 23.94 3.51
N GLY A 28 -3.86 23.26 4.22
CA GLY A 28 -4.15 22.58 5.50
C GLY A 28 -5.22 21.49 5.38
N GLU A 29 -5.44 20.96 4.17
CA GLU A 29 -6.50 20.00 3.85
C GLU A 29 -5.97 18.57 4.03
N THR A 30 -6.49 17.87 5.03
CA THR A 30 -6.04 16.52 5.41
C THR A 30 -7.10 15.45 5.16
N ALA A 31 -8.36 15.84 5.02
CA ALA A 31 -9.52 14.95 4.94
C ALA A 31 -10.01 14.74 3.50
N TYR A 32 -9.12 14.83 2.50
CA TYR A 32 -9.47 14.84 1.08
C TYR A 32 -9.80 13.47 0.46
N ARG A 33 -9.31 12.36 1.03
CA ARG A 33 -9.53 11.01 0.46
C ARG A 33 -11.01 10.62 0.54
N GLY A 34 -11.56 10.09 -0.54
CA GLY A 34 -12.97 9.73 -0.66
C GLY A 34 -13.94 10.93 -0.75
N ARG A 35 -13.44 12.17 -0.91
CA ARG A 35 -14.27 13.38 -1.05
C ARG A 35 -14.54 13.71 -2.51
N THR A 36 -15.67 14.37 -2.75
CA THR A 36 -16.07 14.88 -4.07
C THR A 36 -15.29 16.16 -4.41
N ILE A 37 -13.98 16.00 -4.62
CA ILE A 37 -13.04 17.04 -5.05
C ILE A 37 -12.72 16.81 -6.52
N GLY A 38 -12.87 17.84 -7.36
CA GLY A 38 -12.56 17.75 -8.79
C GLY A 38 -11.06 17.94 -9.11
N THR A 39 -10.63 17.50 -10.27
CA THR A 39 -9.26 17.61 -10.79
C THR A 39 -9.25 18.14 -12.22
N PHE A 40 -8.94 19.42 -12.39
CA PHE A 40 -8.96 20.13 -13.67
C PHE A 40 -7.53 20.52 -14.06
N VAL A 41 -6.97 19.88 -15.09
CA VAL A 41 -5.57 20.06 -15.48
C VAL A 41 -5.47 20.64 -16.89
N GLY A 42 -4.97 21.87 -17.00
CA GLY A 42 -4.64 22.48 -18.28
C GLY A 42 -3.30 21.98 -18.82
N CYS A 43 -3.28 21.56 -20.08
CA CYS A 43 -2.07 21.16 -20.80
C CYS A 43 -2.03 21.83 -22.19
N PHE A 44 -0.88 21.77 -22.87
CA PHE A 44 -0.69 22.30 -24.22
C PHE A 44 -0.13 21.22 -25.17
N GLY A 45 1.14 20.86 -24.97
CA GLY A 45 1.88 19.91 -25.79
C GLY A 45 1.71 18.46 -25.39
N GLU A 46 2.20 17.59 -26.27
CA GLU A 46 2.23 16.14 -26.12
C GLU A 46 3.65 15.60 -26.46
N ASP A 47 4.68 16.40 -26.21
CA ASP A 47 6.09 16.14 -26.56
C ASP A 47 6.56 14.72 -26.16
N TRP A 48 6.07 14.20 -25.02
CA TRP A 48 6.39 12.86 -24.56
C TRP A 48 5.72 11.75 -25.39
N LEU A 49 4.46 11.95 -25.79
CA LEU A 49 3.77 11.08 -26.75
C LEU A 49 4.43 11.14 -28.13
N GLU A 50 4.80 12.34 -28.62
CA GLU A 50 5.53 12.52 -29.88
C GLU A 50 6.85 11.74 -29.86
N THR A 51 7.59 11.80 -28.75
CA THR A 51 8.85 11.07 -28.56
C THR A 51 8.62 9.56 -28.54
N LEU A 52 7.69 9.06 -27.71
CA LEU A 52 7.45 7.63 -27.54
C LEU A 52 6.73 6.96 -28.72
N THR A 53 6.04 7.71 -29.58
CA THR A 53 5.42 7.16 -30.80
C THR A 53 6.39 7.03 -31.96
N ARG A 54 7.53 7.72 -31.91
CA ARG A 54 8.63 7.57 -32.89
C ARG A 54 9.58 6.40 -32.56
N ASP A 55 9.56 5.91 -31.33
CA ASP A 55 10.36 4.77 -30.89
C ASP A 55 9.57 3.45 -31.02
N GLY A 56 9.99 2.61 -31.99
CA GLY A 56 9.38 1.31 -32.26
C GLY A 56 9.63 0.25 -31.17
N GLU A 57 10.60 0.45 -30.28
CA GLU A 57 10.91 -0.49 -29.19
C GLU A 57 10.02 -0.28 -27.95
N VAL A 58 9.22 0.80 -27.91
CA VAL A 58 8.33 1.13 -26.77
C VAL A 58 7.11 0.20 -26.71
N VAL A 59 7.33 -0.96 -26.09
CA VAL A 59 6.32 -1.97 -25.76
C VAL A 59 6.17 -2.10 -24.23
N GLY A 60 4.93 -2.08 -23.71
CA GLY A 60 4.69 -2.24 -22.28
C GLY A 60 3.27 -1.97 -21.82
N GLN A 61 2.95 -2.40 -20.59
CA GLN A 61 1.61 -2.25 -19.98
C GLN A 61 1.24 -0.79 -19.66
N TYR A 62 2.23 0.08 -19.45
CA TYR A 62 2.01 1.50 -19.13
C TYR A 62 1.91 2.39 -20.37
N LYS A 63 1.61 1.85 -21.56
CA LYS A 63 1.55 2.64 -22.80
C LYS A 63 0.47 3.73 -22.72
N ILE A 64 -0.77 3.34 -22.42
CA ILE A 64 -1.91 4.27 -22.31
C ILE A 64 -1.81 5.13 -21.03
N THR A 65 -1.59 4.50 -19.88
CA THR A 65 -1.55 5.19 -18.58
C THR A 65 -0.32 6.09 -18.40
N GLY A 66 0.78 5.76 -19.08
CA GLY A 66 2.06 6.46 -19.01
C GLY A 66 2.05 7.82 -19.70
N TYR A 67 1.50 7.95 -20.91
CA TYR A 67 1.63 9.19 -21.68
C TYR A 67 0.31 9.83 -22.17
N GLY A 68 -0.86 9.20 -21.99
CA GLY A 68 -2.13 9.85 -22.35
C GLY A 68 -2.31 11.16 -21.56
N ASP A 69 -2.77 12.22 -22.22
CA ASP A 69 -2.96 13.56 -21.65
C ASP A 69 -4.07 13.58 -20.58
N PHE A 70 -5.16 12.84 -20.82
CA PHE A 70 -6.23 12.57 -19.86
C PHE A 70 -5.73 11.91 -18.55
N MET A 71 -4.54 11.29 -18.55
CA MET A 71 -3.95 10.75 -17.33
C MET A 71 -3.27 11.80 -16.46
N LEU A 72 -3.09 13.05 -16.90
CA LEU A 72 -2.59 14.13 -16.04
C LEU A 72 -3.60 14.42 -14.91
N SER A 73 -4.88 14.60 -15.24
CA SER A 73 -5.96 14.77 -14.28
C SER A 73 -6.31 13.47 -13.55
N ASN A 74 -6.52 12.37 -14.30
CA ASN A 74 -6.93 11.09 -13.71
C ASN A 74 -5.89 10.51 -12.74
N ARG A 75 -4.59 10.81 -12.91
CA ARG A 75 -3.57 10.38 -11.94
C ARG A 75 -3.67 11.12 -10.61
N LEU A 76 -4.02 12.41 -10.61
CA LEU A 76 -4.27 13.15 -9.37
C LEU A 76 -5.50 12.59 -8.65
N ALA A 77 -6.60 12.36 -9.39
CA ALA A 77 -7.81 11.76 -8.82
C ALA A 77 -7.54 10.38 -8.21
N TYR A 78 -6.76 9.54 -8.88
CA TYR A 78 -6.37 8.22 -8.39
C TYR A 78 -5.48 8.26 -7.14
N GLU A 79 -4.37 9.01 -7.15
CA GLU A 79 -3.38 8.96 -6.06
C GLU A 79 -3.96 9.56 -4.76
N TYR A 80 -4.68 10.67 -4.86
CA TYR A 80 -5.29 11.36 -3.72
C TYR A 80 -6.71 10.86 -3.39
N ASP A 81 -7.23 9.88 -4.14
CA ASP A 81 -8.56 9.29 -3.96
C ASP A 81 -9.71 10.32 -4.01
N LEU A 82 -9.67 11.19 -5.03
CA LEU A 82 -10.63 12.26 -5.24
C LEU A 82 -11.77 11.78 -6.15
N LYS A 83 -13.02 12.07 -5.75
CA LYS A 83 -14.24 11.51 -6.37
C LYS A 83 -15.05 12.52 -7.18
N GLY A 84 -14.56 13.74 -7.39
CA GLY A 84 -15.20 14.75 -8.23
C GLY A 84 -14.89 14.58 -9.73
N PRO A 85 -15.31 15.54 -10.58
CA PRO A 85 -15.00 15.53 -12.00
C PRO A 85 -13.48 15.55 -12.25
N SER A 86 -12.99 14.72 -13.17
CA SER A 86 -11.57 14.68 -13.57
C SER A 86 -11.43 14.97 -15.06
N MET A 87 -10.72 16.05 -15.41
CA MET A 87 -10.65 16.57 -16.77
C MET A 87 -9.25 17.12 -17.08
N THR A 88 -8.67 16.68 -18.20
CA THR A 88 -7.55 17.38 -18.84
C THR A 88 -8.11 18.30 -19.93
N ILE A 89 -7.71 19.57 -19.95
CA ILE A 89 -8.25 20.60 -20.83
C ILE A 89 -7.13 21.14 -21.74
N ARG A 90 -7.43 21.23 -23.04
CA ARG A 90 -6.52 21.72 -24.08
C ARG A 90 -7.22 22.74 -24.96
N THR A 91 -6.97 24.01 -24.69
CA THR A 91 -7.51 25.17 -25.42
C THR A 91 -6.41 26.16 -25.82
N GLY A 92 -5.20 25.63 -26.02
CA GLY A 92 -3.99 26.42 -26.21
C GLY A 92 -3.57 27.13 -24.91
N CYS A 93 -3.14 28.39 -25.01
CA CYS A 93 -2.56 29.13 -23.89
C CYS A 93 -3.57 29.50 -22.77
N SER A 94 -4.86 29.27 -22.97
CA SER A 94 -5.91 29.46 -21.96
C SER A 94 -6.21 28.22 -21.11
N SER A 95 -5.67 27.04 -21.45
CA SER A 95 -6.06 25.72 -20.90
C SER A 95 -6.30 25.71 -19.38
N ALA A 96 -5.31 26.10 -18.57
CA ALA A 96 -5.46 26.01 -17.11
C ALA A 96 -6.39 27.09 -16.52
N LEU A 97 -6.62 28.21 -17.21
CA LEU A 97 -7.57 29.24 -16.76
C LEU A 97 -9.02 28.87 -17.15
N ILE A 98 -9.22 28.18 -18.28
CA ILE A 98 -10.49 27.51 -18.58
C ILE A 98 -10.73 26.36 -17.59
N GLY A 99 -9.70 25.60 -17.22
CA GLY A 99 -9.79 24.62 -16.12
C GLY A 99 -10.22 25.22 -14.78
N LEU A 100 -9.78 26.45 -14.47
CA LEU A 100 -10.28 27.19 -13.31
C LEU A 100 -11.74 27.63 -13.46
N HIS A 101 -12.15 28.06 -14.66
CA HIS A 101 -13.56 28.37 -14.93
C HIS A 101 -14.45 27.13 -14.71
N GLU A 102 -14.11 26.00 -15.33
CA GLU A 102 -14.86 24.74 -15.16
C GLU A 102 -14.90 24.28 -13.70
N ALA A 103 -13.79 24.41 -12.96
CA ALA A 103 -13.78 24.14 -11.53
C ALA A 103 -14.76 25.04 -10.74
N CYS A 104 -14.77 26.34 -11.01
CA CYS A 104 -15.75 27.26 -10.39
C CYS A 104 -17.20 26.92 -10.79
N MET A 105 -17.43 26.50 -12.03
CA MET A 105 -18.75 26.08 -12.51
C MET A 105 -19.21 24.79 -11.82
N SER A 106 -18.36 23.76 -11.73
CA SER A 106 -18.64 22.51 -11.03
C SER A 106 -18.90 22.73 -9.53
N ILE A 107 -18.12 23.59 -8.87
CA ILE A 107 -18.29 23.91 -7.44
C ILE A 107 -19.61 24.67 -7.18
N SER A 108 -19.97 25.61 -8.06
CA SER A 108 -21.20 26.41 -7.92
C SER A 108 -22.48 25.62 -8.24
N HIS A 109 -22.39 24.61 -9.11
CA HIS A 109 -23.50 23.70 -9.43
C HIS A 109 -23.54 22.45 -8.52
N GLY A 110 -22.67 22.35 -7.52
CA GLY A 110 -22.66 21.25 -6.56
C GLY A 110 -22.17 19.90 -7.11
N GLN A 111 -21.46 19.90 -8.25
CA GLN A 111 -20.81 18.69 -8.78
C GLN A 111 -19.57 18.29 -7.98
N CYS A 112 -18.96 19.24 -7.26
CA CYS A 112 -17.90 19.03 -6.29
C CYS A 112 -17.95 20.08 -5.18
N ASP A 113 -17.27 19.81 -4.06
CA ASP A 113 -17.18 20.74 -2.92
C ASP A 113 -15.94 21.64 -2.98
N ALA A 114 -14.90 21.13 -3.63
CA ALA A 114 -13.65 21.80 -3.91
C ALA A 114 -13.03 21.22 -5.19
N ALA A 115 -11.93 21.81 -5.67
CA ALA A 115 -11.18 21.30 -6.80
C ALA A 115 -9.68 21.58 -6.65
N VAL A 116 -8.88 20.63 -7.13
CA VAL A 116 -7.50 20.84 -7.52
C VAL A 116 -7.51 21.33 -8.97
N VAL A 117 -6.98 22.52 -9.20
CA VAL A 117 -6.80 23.10 -10.55
C VAL A 117 -5.32 23.23 -10.82
N ALA A 118 -4.86 22.65 -11.92
CA ALA A 118 -3.44 22.64 -12.28
C ALA A 118 -3.21 23.11 -13.71
N GLY A 119 -2.00 23.59 -13.97
CA GLY A 119 -1.45 23.80 -15.30
C GLY A 119 -0.13 23.07 -15.41
N SER A 120 0.12 22.43 -16.54
CA SER A 120 1.39 21.75 -16.82
C SER A 120 1.88 22.07 -18.23
N ASN A 121 3.16 22.44 -18.34
CA ASN A 121 3.87 22.62 -19.58
C ASN A 121 5.37 22.34 -19.39
N LEU A 122 5.89 21.31 -20.06
CA LEU A 122 7.32 20.99 -20.15
C LEU A 122 7.71 20.88 -21.62
N ILE A 123 8.89 21.38 -21.99
CA ILE A 123 9.41 21.45 -23.35
C ILE A 123 10.39 20.28 -23.52
N MET A 124 9.88 19.14 -23.95
CA MET A 124 10.64 17.89 -24.01
C MET A 124 11.07 17.53 -25.43
N ALA A 125 10.44 18.11 -26.45
CA ALA A 125 10.75 17.88 -27.86
C ALA A 125 10.87 19.20 -28.65
N PRO A 126 11.72 19.26 -29.69
CA PRO A 126 11.86 20.45 -30.52
C PRO A 126 10.68 20.69 -31.48
N GLY A 127 9.77 19.72 -31.66
CA GLY A 127 8.71 19.74 -32.68
C GLY A 127 7.86 21.02 -32.64
N LEU A 128 7.23 21.30 -31.51
CA LEU A 128 6.46 22.54 -31.31
C LEU A 128 7.32 23.81 -31.47
N TYR A 129 8.58 23.78 -31.04
CA TYR A 129 9.48 24.93 -31.16
C TYR A 129 9.75 25.28 -32.64
N VAL A 130 9.99 24.27 -33.48
CA VAL A 130 10.17 24.44 -34.93
C VAL A 130 8.89 24.98 -35.57
N SER A 131 7.74 24.32 -35.36
CA SER A 131 6.48 24.74 -35.99
C SER A 131 6.01 26.14 -35.56
N MET A 132 6.28 26.57 -34.32
CA MET A 132 5.98 27.93 -33.86
C MET A 132 6.99 28.97 -34.40
N SER A 133 8.24 28.58 -34.64
CA SER A 133 9.22 29.43 -35.31
C SER A 133 8.82 29.70 -36.77
N GLU A 134 8.37 28.67 -37.49
CA GLU A 134 7.85 28.79 -38.86
C GLU A 134 6.60 29.68 -38.96
N GLN A 135 5.76 29.68 -37.91
CA GLN A 135 4.59 30.56 -37.80
C GLN A 135 4.95 32.01 -37.40
N GLY A 136 6.21 32.30 -37.05
CA GLY A 136 6.66 33.64 -36.66
C GLY A 136 6.07 34.16 -35.35
N VAL A 137 5.61 33.28 -34.45
CA VAL A 137 5.03 33.68 -33.15
C VAL A 137 6.05 33.75 -32.01
N LEU A 138 7.21 33.10 -32.17
CA LEU A 138 8.30 33.13 -31.19
C LEU A 138 9.23 34.32 -31.44
N SER A 139 9.66 34.97 -30.36
CA SER A 139 10.69 36.01 -30.43
C SER A 139 12.04 35.38 -30.83
N PRO A 140 12.73 35.87 -31.88
CA PRO A 140 14.09 35.44 -32.20
C PRO A 140 15.09 35.68 -31.07
N SER A 141 14.79 36.64 -30.17
CA SER A 141 15.60 36.91 -28.98
C SER A 141 15.35 35.95 -27.81
N GLY A 142 14.38 35.04 -27.93
CA GLY A 142 13.98 34.15 -26.84
C GLY A 142 13.40 34.91 -25.64
N SER A 143 12.74 36.06 -25.85
CA SER A 143 12.24 36.90 -24.77
C SER A 143 10.88 37.54 -25.07
N CYS A 144 9.91 37.40 -24.16
CA CYS A 144 8.70 38.23 -24.18
C CYS A 144 9.04 39.68 -23.81
N ARG A 145 8.83 40.63 -24.74
CA ARG A 145 9.00 42.08 -24.51
C ARG A 145 7.63 42.75 -24.40
N THR A 146 6.85 42.34 -23.41
CA THR A 146 5.44 42.71 -23.28
C THR A 146 5.26 44.23 -23.15
N PHE A 147 4.41 44.78 -24.03
CA PHE A 147 4.08 46.20 -24.21
C PHE A 147 5.21 47.11 -24.75
N ASP A 148 6.39 46.56 -25.01
CA ASP A 148 7.55 47.29 -25.50
C ASP A 148 7.45 47.58 -27.02
N ALA A 149 8.16 48.59 -27.51
CA ALA A 149 8.28 48.88 -28.93
C ALA A 149 9.00 47.78 -29.72
N GLY A 150 9.90 47.02 -29.06
CA GLY A 150 10.59 45.84 -29.59
C GLY A 150 9.84 44.52 -29.42
N ALA A 151 8.54 44.54 -29.15
CA ALA A 151 7.68 43.34 -29.06
C ALA A 151 7.63 42.57 -30.40
N ASP A 152 8.40 41.48 -30.50
CA ASP A 152 8.64 40.69 -31.72
C ASP A 152 8.16 39.22 -31.65
N GLY A 153 7.51 38.83 -30.55
CA GLY A 153 7.06 37.46 -30.30
C GLY A 153 7.19 37.07 -28.82
N TYR A 154 6.92 35.80 -28.50
CA TYR A 154 7.07 35.28 -27.13
C TYR A 154 8.22 34.27 -27.01
N ALA A 155 8.72 34.10 -25.78
CA ALA A 155 9.61 33.02 -25.39
C ALA A 155 8.78 31.86 -24.85
N ARG A 156 9.00 30.62 -25.31
CA ARG A 156 8.40 29.45 -24.64
C ARG A 156 8.98 29.32 -23.22
N GLY A 157 8.15 28.93 -22.26
CA GLY A 157 8.55 28.68 -20.87
C GLY A 157 8.00 27.35 -20.37
N GLU A 158 8.60 26.84 -19.30
CA GLU A 158 8.15 25.66 -18.58
C GLU A 158 7.50 26.08 -17.26
N ALA A 159 6.38 25.45 -16.90
CA ALA A 159 5.80 25.59 -15.58
C ALA A 159 4.88 24.42 -15.26
N VAL A 160 4.89 24.00 -14.00
CA VAL A 160 3.86 23.13 -13.42
C VAL A 160 3.35 23.82 -12.17
N ASN A 161 2.04 24.04 -12.11
CA ASN A 161 1.41 24.90 -11.11
C ASN A 161 0.14 24.22 -10.61
N VAL A 162 -0.13 24.29 -9.31
CA VAL A 162 -1.35 23.72 -8.71
C VAL A 162 -1.94 24.71 -7.70
N VAL A 163 -3.26 24.91 -7.77
CA VAL A 163 -4.06 25.66 -6.80
C VAL A 163 -5.24 24.84 -6.32
N TYR A 164 -5.61 24.98 -5.05
CA TYR A 164 -6.78 24.35 -4.45
C TYR A 164 -7.87 25.42 -4.25
N VAL A 165 -9.05 25.17 -4.79
CA VAL A 165 -10.19 26.10 -4.74
C VAL A 165 -11.41 25.44 -4.11
N LYS A 166 -12.14 26.21 -3.30
CA LYS A 166 -13.24 25.75 -2.44
C LYS A 166 -14.24 26.90 -2.29
N ARG A 167 -15.52 26.61 -2.02
CA ARG A 167 -16.49 27.69 -1.72
C ARG A 167 -16.02 28.45 -0.48
N LEU A 168 -16.10 29.79 -0.52
CA LEU A 168 -15.58 30.63 0.55
C LEU A 168 -16.21 30.30 1.92
N GLY A 169 -17.52 30.05 1.97
CA GLY A 169 -18.20 29.64 3.20
C GLY A 169 -17.70 28.30 3.76
N ASP A 170 -17.40 27.33 2.89
CA ASP A 170 -16.83 26.04 3.30
C ASP A 170 -15.38 26.19 3.77
N ALA A 171 -14.58 27.03 3.11
CA ALA A 171 -13.20 27.33 3.53
C ALA A 171 -13.16 28.05 4.90
N VAL A 172 -14.07 28.99 5.15
CA VAL A 172 -14.22 29.67 6.45
C VAL A 172 -14.69 28.70 7.53
N ARG A 173 -15.68 27.84 7.25
CA ARG A 173 -16.17 26.81 8.18
C ARG A 173 -15.07 25.84 8.60
N ASP A 174 -14.27 25.37 7.64
CA ASP A 174 -13.26 24.34 7.85
C ASP A 174 -11.89 24.93 8.27
N GLY A 175 -11.82 26.24 8.49
CA GLY A 175 -10.62 26.97 8.92
C GLY A 175 -9.47 26.92 7.93
N ASN A 176 -9.73 26.73 6.63
CA ASN A 176 -8.68 26.71 5.61
C ASN A 176 -8.04 28.12 5.50
N PRO A 177 -6.72 28.22 5.23
CA PRO A 177 -6.11 29.50 4.87
C PRO A 177 -6.66 29.97 3.52
N ILE A 178 -7.09 31.22 3.46
CA ILE A 178 -7.69 31.85 2.27
C ILE A 178 -6.70 32.88 1.76
N ARG A 179 -6.02 32.57 0.64
CA ARG A 179 -4.99 33.42 0.01
C ARG A 179 -5.62 34.59 -0.76
N ALA A 180 -6.69 34.32 -1.50
CA ALA A 180 -7.47 35.28 -2.28
C ALA A 180 -8.90 34.75 -2.50
N VAL A 181 -9.79 35.62 -3.00
CA VAL A 181 -11.18 35.28 -3.35
C VAL A 181 -11.39 35.42 -4.86
N ILE A 182 -11.79 34.32 -5.51
CA ILE A 182 -12.27 34.37 -6.90
C ILE A 182 -13.69 34.93 -6.87
N ARG A 183 -13.86 36.16 -7.37
CA ARG A 183 -15.15 36.87 -7.42
C ARG A 183 -15.99 36.45 -8.62
N GLY A 184 -15.36 36.24 -9.78
CA GLY A 184 -16.06 35.84 -11.00
C GLY A 184 -15.09 35.34 -12.06
N THR A 185 -15.56 34.44 -12.91
CA THR A 185 -14.80 33.89 -14.04
C THR A 185 -15.67 33.90 -15.31
N SER A 186 -15.03 33.94 -16.47
CA SER A 186 -15.71 33.77 -17.76
C SER A 186 -14.77 33.17 -18.79
N SER A 187 -15.31 32.36 -19.68
CA SER A 187 -14.67 31.96 -20.94
C SER A 187 -15.53 32.40 -22.13
N ASN A 188 -14.92 32.53 -23.31
CA ASN A 188 -15.62 32.63 -24.60
C ASN A 188 -14.70 32.22 -25.77
N ALA A 189 -15.15 32.44 -27.00
CA ALA A 189 -14.34 32.26 -28.20
C ALA A 189 -14.37 33.53 -29.07
N ASP A 190 -13.26 33.82 -29.77
CA ASP A 190 -13.14 34.96 -30.70
C ASP A 190 -14.06 34.84 -31.93
N GLY A 191 -14.45 33.63 -32.30
CA GLY A 191 -15.31 33.39 -33.45
C GLY A 191 -14.58 33.66 -34.78
N ARG A 192 -15.14 34.53 -35.62
CA ARG A 192 -14.60 34.81 -36.96
C ARG A 192 -13.76 36.08 -36.98
N THR A 193 -12.45 35.93 -36.80
CA THR A 193 -11.44 36.97 -37.02
C THR A 193 -10.83 36.87 -38.43
N PRO A 194 -10.02 37.84 -38.91
CA PRO A 194 -9.44 37.80 -40.27
C PRO A 194 -8.60 36.56 -40.57
N SER A 195 -7.87 36.06 -39.57
CA SER A 195 -7.15 34.77 -39.57
C SER A 195 -7.36 34.09 -38.22
N LEU A 196 -7.42 32.75 -38.21
CA LEU A 196 -7.69 31.92 -37.02
C LEU A 196 -6.80 32.24 -35.81
N THR A 197 -5.59 32.72 -36.04
CA THR A 197 -4.60 33.05 -34.98
C THR A 197 -4.59 34.52 -34.56
N ILE A 198 -5.41 35.38 -35.19
CA ILE A 198 -5.54 36.80 -34.81
C ILE A 198 -6.66 36.93 -33.77
N PRO A 199 -6.40 37.52 -32.59
CA PRO A 199 -7.39 37.63 -31.51
C PRO A 199 -8.48 38.69 -31.77
N SER A 200 -9.62 38.61 -31.08
CA SER A 200 -10.70 39.60 -31.16
C SER A 200 -10.76 40.51 -29.93
N PHE A 201 -10.59 41.81 -30.17
CA PHE A 201 -10.76 42.85 -29.16
C PHE A 201 -12.19 42.84 -28.57
N GLU A 202 -13.23 42.66 -29.41
CA GLU A 202 -14.63 42.63 -29.00
C GLU A 202 -14.92 41.45 -28.07
N SER A 203 -14.39 40.27 -28.40
CA SER A 203 -14.56 39.06 -27.60
C SER A 203 -13.81 39.16 -26.28
N HIS A 204 -12.63 39.77 -26.26
CA HIS A 204 -11.92 40.10 -25.02
C HIS A 204 -12.75 41.05 -24.13
N GLU A 205 -13.25 42.18 -24.66
CA GLU A 205 -14.09 43.13 -23.90
C GLU A 205 -15.35 42.43 -23.34
N ALA A 206 -16.07 41.68 -24.17
CA ALA A 206 -17.29 40.99 -23.78
C ALA A 206 -17.04 39.95 -22.65
N MET A 207 -15.93 39.21 -22.73
CA MET A 207 -15.54 38.24 -21.70
C MET A 207 -15.21 38.92 -20.37
N ILE A 208 -14.39 39.99 -20.40
CA ILE A 208 -14.02 40.73 -19.19
C ILE A 208 -15.28 41.29 -18.52
N ARG A 209 -16.14 42.00 -19.28
CA ARG A 209 -17.41 42.54 -18.75
C ARG A 209 -18.33 41.45 -18.21
N ARG A 210 -18.36 40.26 -18.83
CA ARG A 210 -19.12 39.11 -18.32
C ARG A 210 -18.58 38.61 -16.98
N ALA A 211 -17.27 38.50 -16.81
CA ALA A 211 -16.68 38.08 -15.53
C ALA A 211 -16.96 39.09 -14.40
N TYR A 212 -16.90 40.40 -14.66
CA TYR A 212 -17.32 41.44 -13.71
C TYR A 212 -18.81 41.35 -13.36
N LYS A 213 -19.68 41.09 -14.36
CA LYS A 213 -21.10 40.82 -14.11
C LYS A 213 -21.33 39.57 -13.24
N MET A 214 -20.59 38.48 -13.47
CA MET A 214 -20.64 37.29 -12.62
C MET A 214 -20.14 37.56 -11.19
N ALA A 215 -19.17 38.47 -11.04
CA ALA A 215 -18.69 38.96 -9.74
C ALA A 215 -19.68 39.90 -9.02
N ALA A 216 -20.80 40.28 -9.65
CA ALA A 216 -21.71 41.32 -9.18
C ALA A 216 -21.03 42.69 -8.97
N ILE A 217 -20.07 43.03 -9.84
CA ILE A 217 -19.36 44.32 -9.86
C ILE A 217 -19.72 45.02 -11.18
N GLY A 218 -20.17 46.28 -11.12
CA GLY A 218 -20.70 46.97 -12.29
C GLY A 218 -20.62 48.49 -12.22
N GLY A 219 -20.83 49.15 -13.35
CA GLY A 219 -20.77 50.61 -13.43
C GLY A 219 -19.37 51.14 -13.13
N ARG A 220 -19.26 52.07 -12.17
CA ARG A 220 -17.98 52.70 -11.79
C ARG A 220 -17.05 51.75 -11.04
N ASP A 221 -17.61 50.80 -10.29
CA ASP A 221 -16.87 49.87 -9.43
C ASP A 221 -15.88 48.97 -10.18
N ILE A 222 -16.04 48.80 -11.50
CA ILE A 222 -15.08 48.11 -12.37
C ILE A 222 -13.76 48.90 -12.46
N ALA A 223 -13.84 50.24 -12.51
CA ALA A 223 -12.68 51.12 -12.57
C ALA A 223 -11.83 51.09 -11.29
N ASP A 224 -12.40 50.72 -10.15
CA ASP A 224 -11.68 50.60 -8.87
C ASP A 224 -10.68 49.43 -8.86
N THR A 225 -10.60 48.63 -9.92
CA THR A 225 -9.64 47.54 -10.07
C THR A 225 -8.21 48.08 -10.06
N GLY A 226 -7.36 47.58 -9.15
CA GLY A 226 -5.99 48.05 -9.02
C GLY A 226 -5.06 47.60 -10.15
N PHE A 227 -5.20 46.35 -10.61
CA PHE A 227 -4.23 45.73 -11.54
C PHE A 227 -4.88 44.77 -12.55
N VAL A 228 -4.33 44.71 -13.76
CA VAL A 228 -4.60 43.68 -14.76
C VAL A 228 -3.32 42.91 -15.05
N GLU A 229 -3.32 41.63 -14.71
CA GLU A 229 -2.34 40.65 -15.18
C GLU A 229 -2.81 40.17 -16.57
N CYS A 230 -2.18 40.75 -17.58
CA CYS A 230 -2.50 40.54 -18.98
C CYS A 230 -2.02 39.17 -19.50
N HIS A 231 -2.63 38.72 -20.60
CA HIS A 231 -2.08 37.62 -21.37
C HIS A 231 -0.72 38.04 -21.95
N GLY A 232 -0.60 39.25 -22.50
CA GLY A 232 0.64 40.02 -22.62
C GLY A 232 1.86 39.22 -23.07
N THR A 233 1.83 38.71 -24.29
CA THR A 233 2.85 37.81 -24.84
C THR A 233 4.06 38.52 -25.42
N GLY A 234 4.00 39.84 -25.66
CA GLY A 234 5.06 40.55 -26.38
C GLY A 234 4.93 40.40 -27.90
N THR A 235 3.71 40.18 -28.40
CA THR A 235 3.46 40.03 -29.84
C THR A 235 3.03 41.36 -30.45
N ALA A 236 3.60 41.71 -31.62
CA ALA A 236 3.38 42.99 -32.31
C ALA A 236 1.93 43.31 -32.71
N ALA A 237 1.02 42.33 -32.61
CA ALA A 237 -0.42 42.43 -32.85
C ALA A 237 -1.27 42.14 -31.60
N GLY A 238 -0.89 41.19 -30.74
CA GLY A 238 -1.68 40.82 -29.56
C GLY A 238 -1.69 41.90 -28.48
N ASP A 239 -0.53 42.48 -28.17
CA ASP A 239 -0.40 43.47 -27.10
C ASP A 239 -1.28 44.74 -27.34
N PRO A 240 -1.34 45.32 -28.57
CA PRO A 240 -2.31 46.39 -28.88
C PRO A 240 -3.78 45.97 -28.82
N ILE A 241 -4.13 44.75 -29.25
CA ILE A 241 -5.51 44.26 -29.23
C ILE A 241 -6.00 44.07 -27.79
N GLU A 242 -5.17 43.47 -26.92
CA GLU A 242 -5.47 43.29 -25.50
C GLU A 242 -5.59 44.62 -24.76
N THR A 243 -4.63 45.53 -24.92
CA THR A 243 -4.67 46.83 -24.24
C THR A 243 -5.83 47.70 -24.69
N THR A 244 -6.27 47.60 -25.96
CA THR A 244 -7.50 48.24 -26.43
C THR A 244 -8.75 47.68 -25.71
N ALA A 245 -8.82 46.37 -25.47
CA ALA A 245 -9.94 45.75 -24.75
C ALA A 245 -9.99 46.22 -23.29
N ILE A 246 -8.83 46.23 -22.62
CA ILE A 246 -8.66 46.75 -21.25
C ILE A 246 -9.08 48.22 -21.18
N ALA A 247 -8.58 49.08 -22.08
CA ALA A 247 -8.91 50.49 -22.11
C ALA A 247 -10.43 50.77 -22.22
N LYS A 248 -11.16 50.01 -23.05
CA LYS A 248 -12.62 50.16 -23.13
C LYS A 248 -13.35 49.66 -21.89
N VAL A 249 -12.85 48.62 -21.21
CA VAL A 249 -13.45 48.11 -19.97
C VAL A 249 -13.33 49.12 -18.82
N PHE A 250 -12.10 49.60 -18.55
CA PHE A 250 -11.79 50.42 -17.37
C PHE A 250 -11.94 51.94 -17.61
N GLY A 251 -11.94 52.37 -18.88
CA GLY A 251 -12.18 53.76 -19.27
C GLY A 251 -11.09 54.74 -18.81
N GLY A 252 -11.39 56.04 -18.82
CA GLY A 252 -10.42 57.11 -18.53
C GLY A 252 -9.82 57.10 -17.11
N ALA A 253 -10.40 56.34 -16.18
CA ALA A 253 -9.81 56.11 -14.86
C ALA A 253 -8.47 55.34 -14.94
N GLY A 254 -8.25 54.60 -16.03
CA GLY A 254 -7.04 53.80 -16.25
C GLY A 254 -6.92 52.63 -15.26
N VAL A 255 -5.88 51.83 -15.46
CA VAL A 255 -5.51 50.71 -14.57
C VAL A 255 -4.02 50.38 -14.75
N TYR A 256 -3.39 49.80 -13.73
CA TYR A 256 -2.05 49.22 -13.90
C TYR A 256 -2.13 47.92 -14.69
N ILE A 257 -1.22 47.73 -15.65
CA ILE A 257 -1.16 46.52 -16.49
C ILE A 257 0.24 45.90 -16.42
N GLY A 258 0.32 44.58 -16.50
CA GLY A 258 1.58 43.85 -16.48
C GLY A 258 1.42 42.41 -16.95
N SER A 259 2.54 41.70 -17.12
CA SER A 259 2.56 40.27 -17.43
C SER A 259 3.66 39.58 -16.60
N CYS A 260 3.51 38.31 -16.27
CA CYS A 260 4.60 37.48 -15.72
C CYS A 260 5.59 37.02 -16.80
N LYS A 261 5.20 37.07 -18.07
CA LYS A 261 5.92 36.40 -19.18
C LYS A 261 7.28 37.02 -19.51
N PRO A 262 7.54 38.33 -19.32
CA PRO A 262 8.90 38.86 -19.40
C PRO A 262 9.90 38.23 -18.42
N ASN A 263 9.43 37.76 -17.25
CA ASN A 263 10.26 37.18 -16.20
C ASN A 263 10.62 35.70 -16.45
N ILE A 264 9.64 34.88 -16.85
CA ILE A 264 9.73 33.40 -16.85
C ILE A 264 9.30 32.76 -18.19
N GLY A 265 9.13 33.58 -19.23
CA GLY A 265 8.59 33.13 -20.51
C GLY A 265 7.09 32.84 -20.47
N HIS A 266 6.56 32.37 -21.59
CA HIS A 266 5.18 31.96 -21.74
C HIS A 266 5.07 30.45 -21.48
N SER A 267 4.55 30.06 -20.31
CA SER A 267 4.33 28.65 -19.93
C SER A 267 3.09 28.01 -20.58
N GLU A 268 2.72 28.49 -21.78
CA GLU A 268 1.66 27.98 -22.65
C GLU A 268 0.41 27.56 -21.87
N GLY A 269 0.06 26.27 -21.82
CA GLY A 269 -1.14 25.75 -21.16
C GLY A 269 -1.20 26.00 -19.64
N ALA A 270 -0.06 26.19 -18.99
CA ALA A 270 0.06 26.53 -17.56
C ALA A 270 0.04 28.04 -17.25
N SER A 271 0.05 28.89 -18.28
CA SER A 271 0.21 30.35 -18.13
C SER A 271 -0.89 31.00 -17.29
N GLY A 272 -2.14 30.54 -17.44
CA GLY A 272 -3.27 31.08 -16.70
C GLY A 272 -3.10 31.01 -15.18
N ILE A 273 -2.69 29.83 -14.67
CA ILE A 273 -2.44 29.63 -13.22
C ILE A 273 -1.12 30.27 -12.80
N THR A 274 -0.15 30.41 -13.70
CA THR A 274 1.08 31.17 -13.45
C THR A 274 0.78 32.65 -13.16
N SER A 275 0.00 33.29 -14.04
CA SER A 275 -0.52 34.65 -13.87
C SER A 275 -1.44 34.79 -12.65
N LEU A 276 -2.26 33.77 -12.35
CA LEU A 276 -3.09 33.72 -11.13
C LEU A 276 -2.22 33.76 -9.86
N ILE A 277 -1.16 32.95 -9.78
CA ILE A 277 -0.26 32.88 -8.61
C ILE A 277 0.47 34.21 -8.41
N LYS A 278 0.99 34.84 -9.48
CA LYS A 278 1.55 36.20 -9.41
C LYS A 278 0.53 37.19 -8.84
N SER A 279 -0.72 37.11 -9.28
CA SER A 279 -1.81 38.00 -8.85
C SER A 279 -2.15 37.83 -7.38
N VAL A 280 -2.18 36.60 -6.87
CA VAL A 280 -2.37 36.31 -5.43
C VAL A 280 -1.23 36.87 -4.61
N LEU A 281 0.03 36.63 -4.99
CA LEU A 281 1.21 37.15 -4.29
C LEU A 281 1.24 38.69 -4.30
N ALA A 282 0.85 39.33 -5.40
CA ALA A 282 0.77 40.79 -5.50
C ALA A 282 -0.26 41.40 -4.54
N LEU A 283 -1.39 40.71 -4.35
CA LEU A 283 -2.42 41.09 -3.36
C LEU A 283 -1.92 40.90 -1.92
N GLU A 284 -1.33 39.75 -1.62
CA GLU A 284 -0.82 39.43 -0.27
C GLU A 284 0.30 40.39 0.17
N HIS A 285 1.20 40.76 -0.73
CA HIS A 285 2.26 41.74 -0.47
C HIS A 285 1.85 43.19 -0.73
N ARG A 286 0.59 43.47 -1.10
CA ARG A 286 0.08 44.80 -1.48
C ARG A 286 1.02 45.57 -2.41
N THR A 287 1.61 44.85 -3.36
CA THR A 287 2.67 45.38 -4.22
C THR A 287 2.50 44.81 -5.61
N ILE A 288 2.32 45.69 -6.60
CA ILE A 288 2.28 45.34 -8.02
C ILE A 288 3.74 45.14 -8.48
N PRO A 289 4.15 43.93 -8.92
CA PRO A 289 5.53 43.68 -9.36
C PRO A 289 5.84 44.39 -10.69
N PRO A 290 7.11 44.76 -10.94
CA PRO A 290 7.52 45.41 -12.17
C PRO A 290 7.37 44.50 -13.40
N ASN A 291 6.88 45.08 -14.50
CA ASN A 291 6.89 44.50 -15.83
C ASN A 291 8.25 44.79 -16.48
N ILE A 292 9.20 43.89 -16.27
CA ILE A 292 10.58 44.02 -16.78
C ILE A 292 10.64 43.95 -18.32
N LYS A 293 11.77 44.38 -18.90
CA LYS A 293 12.03 44.39 -20.36
C LYS A 293 11.05 45.31 -21.13
N PHE A 294 10.71 46.43 -20.51
CA PHE A 294 9.92 47.53 -21.05
C PHE A 294 10.83 48.75 -21.08
N ASP A 295 11.56 48.91 -22.17
CA ASP A 295 12.59 49.93 -22.39
C ASP A 295 11.98 51.16 -23.10
N ALA A 296 11.03 50.94 -24.02
CA ALA A 296 10.30 51.99 -24.74
C ALA A 296 8.83 51.57 -24.99
N PRO A 297 7.84 52.45 -24.74
CA PRO A 297 6.43 52.11 -24.91
C PRO A 297 6.09 51.83 -26.38
N ASN A 298 5.32 50.77 -26.64
CA ASN A 298 4.88 50.44 -28.00
C ASN A 298 4.00 51.56 -28.59
N PRO A 299 4.36 52.17 -29.74
CA PRO A 299 3.62 53.31 -30.30
C PRO A 299 2.23 52.95 -30.83
N LYS A 300 1.88 51.66 -30.92
CA LYS A 300 0.52 51.19 -31.26
C LYS A 300 -0.43 51.16 -30.06
N ILE A 301 0.07 51.42 -28.84
CA ILE A 301 -0.70 51.41 -27.60
C ILE A 301 -0.84 52.86 -27.10
N PRO A 302 -2.05 53.45 -27.09
CA PRO A 302 -2.25 54.85 -26.72
C PRO A 302 -2.27 55.05 -25.19
N PHE A 303 -1.15 54.76 -24.51
CA PHE A 303 -1.03 54.82 -23.05
C PHE A 303 -1.50 56.14 -22.43
N ALA A 304 -1.15 57.28 -23.05
CA ALA A 304 -1.49 58.59 -22.54
C ALA A 304 -3.00 58.90 -22.62
N GLU A 305 -3.68 58.45 -23.68
CA GLU A 305 -5.12 58.68 -23.89
C GLU A 305 -5.97 57.73 -23.03
N THR A 306 -5.43 56.54 -22.73
CA THR A 306 -6.14 55.46 -22.02
C THR A 306 -5.79 55.36 -20.54
N ASN A 307 -4.81 56.13 -20.06
CA ASN A 307 -4.30 56.13 -18.69
C ASN A 307 -3.89 54.72 -18.20
N LEU A 308 -3.46 53.85 -19.14
CA LEU A 308 -2.88 52.54 -18.82
C LEU A 308 -1.45 52.72 -18.32
N ARG A 309 -1.10 52.05 -17.21
CA ARG A 309 0.18 52.25 -16.52
C ARG A 309 0.97 50.95 -16.43
N VAL A 310 2.17 50.92 -16.99
CA VAL A 310 3.10 49.79 -16.87
C VAL A 310 4.05 50.06 -15.69
N PRO A 311 4.01 49.28 -14.59
CA PRO A 311 4.92 49.48 -13.47
C PRO A 311 6.32 48.96 -13.84
N ILE A 312 7.34 49.81 -13.71
CA ILE A 312 8.75 49.45 -13.99
C ILE A 312 9.60 49.24 -12.72
N ALA A 313 9.01 49.52 -11.56
CA ALA A 313 9.56 49.24 -10.23
C ALA A 313 8.47 48.58 -9.36
N PRO A 314 8.82 47.90 -8.25
CA PRO A 314 7.84 47.44 -7.26
C PRO A 314 6.96 48.62 -6.82
N THR A 315 5.67 48.54 -7.11
CA THR A 315 4.73 49.65 -6.94
C THR A 315 3.75 49.29 -5.81
N PRO A 316 3.69 50.04 -4.69
CA PRO A 316 2.69 49.82 -3.65
C PRO A 316 1.27 49.82 -4.22
N TRP A 317 0.35 49.08 -3.59
CA TRP A 317 -1.03 49.05 -4.04
C TRP A 317 -1.66 50.45 -3.96
N PRO A 318 -2.34 50.95 -5.02
CA PRO A 318 -2.90 52.29 -4.99
C PRO A 318 -4.02 52.42 -3.95
N GLU A 319 -3.94 53.44 -3.09
CA GLU A 319 -4.95 53.71 -2.04
C GLU A 319 -6.33 54.07 -2.60
N ASP A 320 -6.39 54.58 -3.84
CA ASP A 320 -7.62 54.92 -4.56
C ASP A 320 -8.28 53.70 -5.25
N ARG A 321 -7.71 52.50 -5.10
CA ARG A 321 -8.16 51.28 -5.80
C ARG A 321 -8.42 50.13 -4.83
N ALA A 322 -9.38 49.30 -5.18
CA ALA A 322 -9.60 48.03 -4.52
C ALA A 322 -8.38 47.11 -4.68
N GLU A 323 -8.12 46.29 -3.65
CA GLU A 323 -7.23 45.13 -3.71
C GLU A 323 -7.84 44.03 -4.61
N ARG A 324 -7.91 44.32 -5.92
CA ARG A 324 -8.56 43.52 -6.97
C ARG A 324 -7.68 43.38 -8.19
N VAL A 325 -7.59 42.17 -8.73
CA VAL A 325 -6.87 41.84 -9.96
C VAL A 325 -7.79 41.22 -11.01
N SER A 326 -7.65 41.69 -12.25
CA SER A 326 -8.12 41.00 -13.44
C SER A 326 -7.02 40.14 -14.04
N VAL A 327 -7.29 38.89 -14.37
CA VAL A 327 -6.32 37.96 -14.99
C VAL A 327 -6.84 37.49 -16.34
N ASN A 328 -6.07 37.73 -17.40
CA ASN A 328 -6.37 37.33 -18.78
C ASN A 328 -5.55 36.10 -19.19
N SER A 329 -6.15 35.15 -19.92
CA SER A 329 -5.39 34.25 -20.79
C SER A 329 -6.16 33.90 -22.05
N PHE A 330 -5.53 34.13 -23.21
CA PHE A 330 -6.13 33.93 -24.53
C PHE A 330 -5.43 32.78 -25.23
N GLY A 331 -6.19 31.83 -25.77
CA GLY A 331 -5.66 30.67 -26.47
C GLY A 331 -5.41 30.96 -27.94
N ILE A 332 -4.34 30.40 -28.51
CA ILE A 332 -4.18 30.34 -29.97
C ILE A 332 -5.39 29.62 -30.59
N GLY A 333 -6.00 30.21 -31.63
CA GLY A 333 -7.31 29.78 -32.14
C GLY A 333 -8.52 30.46 -31.48
N GLY A 334 -8.28 31.34 -30.50
CA GLY A 334 -9.27 32.27 -29.95
C GLY A 334 -10.13 31.76 -28.80
N ALA A 335 -9.74 30.68 -28.11
CA ALA A 335 -10.43 30.21 -26.91
C ALA A 335 -9.91 30.98 -25.67
N ASN A 336 -10.76 31.80 -25.04
CA ASN A 336 -10.33 32.80 -24.06
C ASN A 336 -10.84 32.51 -22.65
N ALA A 337 -10.11 33.00 -21.64
CA ALA A 337 -10.54 32.99 -20.23
C ALA A 337 -10.16 34.29 -19.49
N HIS A 338 -11.01 34.67 -18.54
CA HIS A 338 -10.80 35.79 -17.61
C HIS A 338 -11.22 35.41 -16.19
N VAL A 339 -10.48 35.95 -15.20
CA VAL A 339 -10.77 35.80 -13.77
C VAL A 339 -10.67 37.16 -13.07
N VAL A 340 -11.63 37.45 -12.20
CA VAL A 340 -11.60 38.57 -11.25
C VAL A 340 -11.28 38.01 -9.86
N LEU A 341 -10.14 38.43 -9.31
CA LEU A 341 -9.64 38.11 -7.97
C LEU A 341 -9.76 39.32 -7.04
N GLU A 342 -10.01 39.09 -5.77
CA GLU A 342 -9.83 40.08 -4.70
C GLU A 342 -9.00 39.53 -3.54
N SER A 343 -8.34 40.43 -2.81
CA SER A 343 -7.64 40.13 -1.57
C SER A 343 -8.57 39.50 -0.54
N ALA A 344 -8.12 38.41 0.08
CA ALA A 344 -8.85 37.75 1.14
C ALA A 344 -9.05 38.66 2.36
N ALA A 345 -8.06 39.52 2.66
CA ALA A 345 -8.10 40.46 3.76
C ALA A 345 -9.17 41.53 3.56
N SER A 346 -9.13 42.24 2.42
CA SER A 346 -10.15 43.25 2.08
C SER A 346 -11.55 42.65 1.98
N PHE A 347 -11.70 41.48 1.36
CA PHE A 347 -13.03 40.88 1.16
C PHE A 347 -13.66 40.37 2.47
N LEU A 348 -12.86 39.81 3.39
CA LEU A 348 -13.36 39.28 4.66
C LEU A 348 -13.42 40.33 5.79
N GLY A 349 -13.02 41.58 5.51
CA GLY A 349 -12.96 42.64 6.52
C GLY A 349 -11.96 42.37 7.64
N ARG A 350 -10.91 41.58 7.36
CA ARG A 350 -9.85 41.23 8.32
C ARG A 350 -8.53 41.83 7.82
N PRO A 351 -7.86 42.74 8.56
CA PRO A 351 -6.53 43.17 8.18
C PRO A 351 -5.59 41.95 8.13
N PRO A 352 -4.66 41.87 7.17
CA PRO A 352 -3.57 40.92 7.24
C PRO A 352 -2.54 41.45 8.24
N GLU A 353 -1.96 40.55 9.04
CA GLU A 353 -1.17 40.81 10.27
C GLU A 353 -2.05 41.31 11.44
N SER A 354 -2.23 40.56 12.53
CA SER A 354 -1.34 39.57 13.17
C SER A 354 -2.01 38.20 13.37
N PRO A 355 -1.26 37.12 13.72
CA PRO A 355 -1.88 35.93 14.28
C PRO A 355 -2.82 36.33 15.43
N SER A 356 -3.96 35.66 15.54
CA SER A 356 -4.92 35.97 16.60
C SER A 356 -4.34 35.57 17.94
N VAL A 357 -3.63 36.51 18.56
CA VAL A 357 -3.55 36.65 20.00
C VAL A 357 -4.99 36.91 20.47
N MET A 358 -5.81 35.85 20.53
CA MET A 358 -6.69 35.68 21.68
C MET A 358 -5.80 35.99 22.86
N GLU A 359 -6.07 37.10 23.56
CA GLU A 359 -5.20 37.66 24.60
C GLU A 359 -4.53 36.54 25.37
N SER A 360 -3.27 36.26 25.03
CA SER A 360 -2.54 35.13 25.60
C SER A 360 -2.18 35.58 26.99
N SER A 361 -3.15 35.36 27.90
CA SER A 361 -3.07 35.74 29.29
C SER A 361 -1.70 35.33 29.77
N ALA A 362 -0.98 36.22 30.47
CA ALA A 362 0.45 36.06 30.76
C ALA A 362 0.81 34.72 31.46
N LEU A 363 -0.20 34.00 31.94
CA LEU A 363 -0.25 32.59 32.33
C LEU A 363 0.14 31.55 31.25
N GLN A 364 0.29 31.89 29.97
CA GLN A 364 0.57 30.91 28.90
C GLN A 364 2.05 30.71 28.54
N ARG A 365 2.97 31.55 29.01
CA ARG A 365 4.43 31.45 28.75
C ARG A 365 5.16 30.40 29.60
N ASP A 366 4.49 29.29 29.90
CA ASP A 366 5.03 28.23 30.76
C ASP A 366 4.39 26.87 30.42
N ARG A 367 4.00 26.70 29.15
CA ARG A 367 3.30 25.52 28.65
C ARG A 367 4.20 24.76 27.68
N ALA A 368 4.33 23.45 27.89
CA ALA A 368 4.99 22.58 26.93
C ALA A 368 4.12 22.34 25.68
N HIS A 369 4.73 22.49 24.50
CA HIS A 369 4.13 22.24 23.18
C HIS A 369 4.62 20.89 22.63
N LEU A 370 3.71 20.12 22.03
CA LEU A 370 4.04 18.87 21.35
C LEU A 370 4.16 19.13 19.85
N MET A 371 5.37 19.00 19.31
CA MET A 371 5.62 19.01 17.88
C MET A 371 5.59 17.57 17.37
N VAL A 372 4.78 17.28 16.35
CA VAL A 372 4.67 15.93 15.77
C VAL A 372 5.15 15.94 14.32
N TYR A 373 5.95 14.94 13.97
CA TYR A 373 6.56 14.82 12.65
C TYR A 373 6.24 13.46 12.06
N SER A 374 5.96 13.42 10.76
CA SER A 374 5.80 12.15 10.06
C SER A 374 6.29 12.17 8.62
N ALA A 375 6.66 11.00 8.11
CA ALA A 375 7.06 10.81 6.71
C ALA A 375 6.81 9.37 6.23
N ASN A 376 6.92 9.14 4.92
CA ASN A 376 6.86 7.80 4.33
C ASN A 376 8.19 7.02 4.42
N THR A 377 9.30 7.67 4.75
CA THR A 377 10.63 7.03 4.94
C THR A 377 11.39 7.65 6.10
N ALA A 378 12.31 6.90 6.71
CA ALA A 378 13.14 7.39 7.82
C ALA A 378 14.00 8.62 7.44
N ASP A 379 14.58 8.65 6.23
CA ASP A 379 15.37 9.80 5.76
C ASP A 379 14.53 11.05 5.49
N SER A 380 13.28 10.85 5.06
CA SER A 380 12.34 11.97 4.92
C SER A 380 11.88 12.47 6.29
N LEU A 381 11.74 11.59 7.30
CA LEU A 381 11.48 12.01 8.68
C LEU A 381 12.64 12.84 9.25
N ARG A 382 13.90 12.44 9.02
CA ARG A 382 15.10 13.22 9.40
C ARG A 382 15.08 14.63 8.81
N ARG A 383 14.80 14.75 7.52
CA ARG A 383 14.68 16.04 6.85
C ARG A 383 13.50 16.87 7.39
N GLN A 384 12.35 16.24 7.67
CA GLN A 384 11.20 16.93 8.26
C GLN A 384 11.51 17.48 9.66
N VAL A 385 12.14 16.70 10.55
CA VAL A 385 12.53 17.17 11.90
C VAL A 385 13.48 18.37 11.80
N VAL A 386 14.57 18.26 11.03
CA VAL A 386 15.55 19.35 10.85
C VAL A 386 14.93 20.61 10.25
N ASN A 387 14.09 20.47 9.22
CA ASN A 387 13.44 21.61 8.57
C ASN A 387 12.46 22.32 9.51
N ASN A 388 11.68 21.57 10.31
CA ASN A 388 10.75 22.16 11.27
C ASN A 388 11.47 22.76 12.48
N GLN A 389 12.52 22.13 13.01
CA GLN A 389 13.37 22.72 14.06
C GLN A 389 13.97 24.06 13.60
N LYS A 390 14.49 24.12 12.36
CA LYS A 390 14.97 25.38 11.77
C LYS A 390 13.86 26.43 11.70
N TYR A 391 12.70 26.07 11.16
CA TYR A 391 11.56 26.99 11.04
C TYR A 391 11.07 27.51 12.39
N ILE A 392 11.04 26.65 13.41
CA ILE A 392 10.71 27.01 14.80
C ILE A 392 11.74 27.97 15.39
N GLY A 393 13.04 27.75 15.16
CA GLY A 393 14.10 28.66 15.58
C GLY A 393 14.03 30.04 14.92
N GLU A 394 13.51 30.12 13.70
CA GLU A 394 13.23 31.37 12.98
C GLU A 394 11.92 32.04 13.45
N HIS A 395 10.99 31.31 14.08
CA HIS A 395 9.66 31.78 14.48
C HIS A 395 9.25 31.35 15.93
N PRO A 396 10.06 31.68 16.96
CA PRO A 396 9.82 31.18 18.33
C PRO A 396 8.54 31.71 18.99
N GLY A 397 7.91 32.76 18.43
CA GLY A 397 6.63 33.30 18.90
C GLY A 397 5.39 32.49 18.48
N SER A 398 5.54 31.49 17.60
CA SER A 398 4.41 30.82 16.91
C SER A 398 4.24 29.34 17.31
N LEU A 399 4.75 28.92 18.48
CA LEU A 399 4.77 27.51 18.90
C LEU A 399 3.37 26.86 18.96
N ASP A 400 2.36 27.57 19.45
CA ASP A 400 0.97 27.07 19.47
C ASP A 400 0.43 26.81 18.06
N ASP A 401 0.64 27.74 17.13
CA ASP A 401 0.19 27.63 15.73
C ASP A 401 0.94 26.52 14.97
N ILE A 402 2.25 26.37 15.22
CA ILE A 402 3.08 25.32 14.63
C ILE A 402 2.66 23.94 15.17
N SER A 403 2.51 23.80 16.50
CA SER A 403 2.04 22.56 17.14
C SER A 403 0.64 22.17 16.63
N TYR A 404 -0.29 23.12 16.56
CA TYR A 404 -1.62 22.91 15.98
C TYR A 404 -1.56 22.47 14.50
N THR A 405 -0.75 23.15 13.69
CA THR A 405 -0.62 22.86 12.25
C THR A 405 -0.03 21.47 12.00
N LEU A 406 1.03 21.10 12.72
CA LEU A 406 1.63 19.77 12.65
C LEU A 406 0.68 18.67 13.12
N ALA A 407 -0.08 18.92 14.20
CA ALA A 407 -1.00 17.92 14.76
C ALA A 407 -2.29 17.75 13.94
N SER A 408 -2.86 18.84 13.42
CA SER A 408 -4.23 18.86 12.88
C SER A 408 -4.34 19.19 11.39
N ARG A 409 -3.30 19.81 10.80
CA ARG A 409 -3.29 20.29 9.39
C ARG A 409 -2.19 19.62 8.56
N ARG A 410 -1.69 18.47 9.01
CA ARG A 410 -0.81 17.55 8.28
C ARG A 410 -1.31 16.11 8.40
N GLY A 411 -1.00 15.27 7.41
CA GLY A 411 -1.33 13.85 7.45
C GLY A 411 -0.29 13.05 8.25
N HIS A 412 -0.73 12.12 9.10
CA HIS A 412 0.13 11.33 10.00
C HIS A 412 0.66 10.04 9.34
N LEU A 413 1.77 10.18 8.61
CA LEU A 413 2.42 9.13 7.84
C LEU A 413 3.11 8.06 8.72
N PRO A 414 3.58 6.91 8.15
CA PRO A 414 4.02 5.76 8.94
C PRO A 414 5.29 5.96 9.76
N HIS A 415 6.33 6.65 9.27
CA HIS A 415 7.50 6.96 10.10
C HIS A 415 7.20 8.20 10.92
N ARG A 416 7.38 8.14 12.25
CA ARG A 416 6.99 9.20 13.19
C ARG A 416 8.10 9.53 14.18
N ALA A 417 8.11 10.78 14.60
CA ALA A 417 8.87 11.31 15.74
C ALA A 417 8.07 12.47 16.35
N PHE A 418 8.42 12.86 17.58
CA PHE A 418 7.88 14.06 18.20
C PHE A 418 8.97 14.78 18.99
N SER A 419 8.80 16.09 19.20
CA SER A 419 9.59 16.87 20.15
C SER A 419 8.68 17.56 21.14
N VAL A 420 9.11 17.66 22.40
CA VAL A 420 8.47 18.50 23.41
C VAL A 420 9.30 19.76 23.56
N MET A 421 8.66 20.93 23.44
CA MET A 421 9.30 22.23 23.49
C MET A 421 8.67 23.12 24.56
N GLN A 422 9.45 23.99 25.19
CA GLN A 422 8.99 25.01 26.12
C GLN A 422 9.84 26.27 25.90
N ASP A 423 9.20 27.43 25.77
CA ASP A 423 9.86 28.73 25.52
C ASP A 423 10.86 28.75 24.33
N GLY A 424 10.56 27.95 23.30
CA GLY A 424 11.41 27.80 22.11
C GLY A 424 12.62 26.88 22.30
N VAL A 425 12.81 26.34 23.50
CA VAL A 425 13.85 25.34 23.81
C VAL A 425 13.28 23.94 23.62
N GLU A 426 14.02 23.08 22.92
CA GLU A 426 13.73 21.66 22.84
C GLU A 426 14.09 20.97 24.15
N LEU A 427 13.10 20.36 24.81
CA LEU A 427 13.30 19.58 26.02
C LEU A 427 13.70 18.13 25.69
N THR A 428 13.09 17.55 24.67
CA THR A 428 13.34 16.17 24.23
C THR A 428 12.82 15.96 22.81
N THR A 429 13.60 15.32 21.94
CA THR A 429 13.13 14.67 20.70
C THR A 429 13.07 13.16 20.90
N SER A 430 11.98 12.52 20.45
CA SER A 430 11.80 11.08 20.52
C SER A 430 12.77 10.34 19.59
N SER A 431 12.99 9.05 19.87
CA SER A 431 13.54 8.15 18.85
C SER A 431 12.66 8.12 17.60
N PHE A 432 13.24 7.70 16.48
CA PHE A 432 12.56 7.66 15.19
C PHE A 432 12.06 6.24 14.93
N TRP A 433 10.75 6.08 14.78
CA TRP A 433 10.12 4.76 14.69
C TRP A 433 9.13 4.69 13.53
N LYS A 434 8.79 3.46 13.13
CA LYS A 434 7.70 3.20 12.18
C LYS A 434 6.48 2.79 13.00
N ALA A 435 5.38 3.52 12.83
CA ALA A 435 4.12 3.22 13.47
C ALA A 435 3.55 1.87 12.99
N PRO A 436 2.89 1.09 13.86
CA PRO A 436 2.15 -0.09 13.46
C PRO A 436 1.01 0.31 12.52
N ASN A 437 0.69 -0.57 11.56
CA ASN A 437 -0.38 -0.34 10.60
C ASN A 437 -1.78 -0.48 11.22
N THR A 438 -1.89 -1.11 12.39
CA THR A 438 -3.13 -1.26 13.16
C THR A 438 -3.18 -0.22 14.29
N PRO A 439 -4.37 0.33 14.62
CA PRO A 439 -4.56 1.05 15.88
C PRO A 439 -4.16 0.18 17.07
N ALA A 440 -3.65 0.80 18.13
CA ALA A 440 -3.38 0.10 19.38
C ALA A 440 -4.66 -0.02 20.22
N ASP A 441 -4.86 -1.17 20.87
CA ASP A 441 -5.94 -1.36 21.83
C ASP A 441 -5.67 -0.49 23.09
N LEU A 442 -6.62 0.37 23.44
CA LEU A 442 -6.49 1.30 24.57
C LEU A 442 -7.16 0.74 25.83
N ALA A 443 -6.35 0.34 26.81
CA ALA A 443 -6.82 0.00 28.15
C ALA A 443 -6.70 1.18 29.12
N LEU A 444 -7.82 1.65 29.68
CA LEU A 444 -7.87 2.72 30.67
C LEU A 444 -7.85 2.12 32.09
N VAL A 445 -6.70 2.19 32.76
CA VAL A 445 -6.54 1.69 34.13
C VAL A 445 -6.81 2.82 35.13
N PHE A 446 -7.86 2.68 35.93
CA PHE A 446 -8.19 3.61 37.01
C PHE A 446 -7.54 3.15 38.30
N THR A 447 -6.68 3.98 38.89
CA THR A 447 -5.98 3.66 40.15
C THR A 447 -6.93 3.66 41.34
N GLY A 448 -6.64 2.78 42.31
CA GLY A 448 -7.32 2.76 43.60
C GLY A 448 -6.78 3.80 44.58
N GLN A 449 -7.25 3.72 45.83
CA GLN A 449 -6.69 4.49 46.95
C GLN A 449 -5.22 4.11 47.17
N GLY A 450 -4.37 5.11 47.39
CA GLY A 450 -2.91 4.96 47.53
C GLY A 450 -2.11 5.80 46.53
N ALA A 451 -2.70 6.17 45.38
CA ALA A 451 -2.05 6.97 44.35
C ALA A 451 -2.16 8.51 44.56
N GLN A 452 -2.87 8.96 45.59
CA GLN A 452 -3.12 10.39 45.83
C GLN A 452 -1.90 11.11 46.41
N TRP A 453 -1.69 12.36 45.97
CA TRP A 453 -0.67 13.27 46.50
C TRP A 453 -1.23 14.70 46.66
N PRO A 454 -0.69 15.53 47.57
CA PRO A 454 -1.19 16.88 47.80
C PRO A 454 -1.13 17.75 46.55
N GLN A 455 -2.24 18.40 46.19
CA GLN A 455 -2.39 19.21 44.96
C GLN A 455 -2.36 18.43 43.63
N MET A 456 -2.59 17.12 43.63
CA MET A 456 -2.74 16.35 42.39
C MET A 456 -3.77 17.00 41.43
N GLY A 457 -3.37 17.25 40.19
CA GLY A 457 -4.21 17.90 39.17
C GLY A 457 -4.46 19.41 39.37
N ALA A 458 -3.81 20.08 40.33
CA ALA A 458 -4.00 21.51 40.58
C ALA A 458 -3.54 22.40 39.40
N GLU A 459 -2.55 21.96 38.63
CA GLU A 459 -2.15 22.61 37.37
C GLU A 459 -3.25 22.44 36.30
N LEU A 460 -3.70 21.20 36.06
CA LEU A 460 -4.78 20.90 35.11
C LEU A 460 -6.09 21.64 35.42
N LEU A 461 -6.37 21.92 36.71
CA LEU A 461 -7.51 22.74 37.13
C LEU A 461 -7.40 24.21 36.67
N LYS A 462 -6.19 24.71 36.43
CA LYS A 462 -5.91 26.05 35.88
C LYS A 462 -5.78 26.02 34.35
N THR A 463 -5.05 25.05 33.79
CA THR A 463 -4.64 25.02 32.38
C THR A 463 -5.60 24.26 31.46
N ASN A 464 -6.36 23.29 31.98
CA ASN A 464 -7.26 22.46 31.19
C ASN A 464 -8.74 22.72 31.54
N ARG A 465 -9.44 23.43 30.66
CA ARG A 465 -10.87 23.78 30.82
C ARG A 465 -11.78 22.56 30.98
N VAL A 466 -11.51 21.46 30.29
CA VAL A 466 -12.35 20.23 30.34
C VAL A 466 -12.18 19.56 31.71
N PHE A 467 -10.95 19.42 32.19
CA PHE A 467 -10.66 18.89 33.53
C PHE A 467 -11.31 19.75 34.62
N ALA A 468 -11.17 21.08 34.54
CA ALA A 468 -11.77 22.02 35.48
C ALA A 468 -13.31 21.98 35.47
N GLN A 469 -13.94 21.86 34.29
CA GLN A 469 -15.39 21.72 34.18
C GLN A 469 -15.89 20.38 34.76
N SER A 470 -15.16 19.29 34.51
CA SER A 470 -15.48 17.97 35.09
C SER A 470 -15.38 17.97 36.61
N LEU A 471 -14.33 18.56 37.20
CA LEU A 471 -14.23 18.69 38.66
C LEU A 471 -15.34 19.56 39.26
N ARG A 472 -15.64 20.73 38.68
CA ARG A 472 -16.77 21.57 39.13
C ARG A 472 -18.12 20.87 39.02
N ARG A 473 -18.30 20.01 38.01
CA ARG A 473 -19.50 19.16 37.87
C ARG A 473 -19.55 18.10 38.97
N MET A 474 -18.44 17.43 39.27
CA MET A 474 -18.36 16.44 40.36
C MET A 474 -18.64 17.07 41.73
N ASP A 475 -18.00 18.21 42.03
CA ASP A 475 -18.23 19.01 43.25
C ASP A 475 -19.71 19.41 43.40
N LYS A 476 -20.32 20.01 42.36
CA LYS A 476 -21.75 20.35 42.35
C LYS A 476 -22.69 19.15 42.51
N VAL A 477 -22.26 17.94 42.16
CA VAL A 477 -23.02 16.71 42.41
C VAL A 477 -22.86 16.28 43.88
N MET A 478 -21.63 16.23 44.41
CA MET A 478 -21.37 15.89 45.81
C MET A 478 -22.07 16.84 46.80
N GLN A 479 -22.09 18.14 46.50
CA GLN A 479 -22.76 19.18 47.31
C GLN A 479 -24.28 18.97 47.47
N LYS A 480 -24.93 18.14 46.64
CA LYS A 480 -26.37 17.85 46.78
C LYS A 480 -26.69 16.96 47.99
N GLY A 481 -25.72 16.25 48.56
CA GLY A 481 -25.93 15.34 49.69
C GLY A 481 -26.84 14.13 49.41
N GLN A 482 -27.24 13.90 48.16
CA GLN A 482 -28.18 12.85 47.74
C GLN A 482 -27.50 11.50 47.47
N HIS A 483 -26.24 11.32 47.87
CA HIS A 483 -25.38 10.23 47.43
C HIS A 483 -24.59 9.64 48.62
N ILE A 484 -24.84 8.37 48.93
CA ILE A 484 -23.99 7.55 49.82
C ILE A 484 -23.53 6.36 48.97
N GLY A 485 -22.22 6.23 48.73
CA GLY A 485 -21.63 5.15 47.93
C GLY A 485 -21.09 5.58 46.55
N LYS A 486 -20.73 4.60 45.72
CA LYS A 486 -20.08 4.80 44.42
C LYS A 486 -21.05 5.37 43.38
N MET A 487 -20.66 6.48 42.73
CA MET A 487 -21.33 6.95 41.51
C MET A 487 -20.74 6.25 40.29
N VAL A 488 -21.58 5.58 39.51
CA VAL A 488 -21.22 5.00 38.20
C VAL A 488 -21.77 5.93 37.12
N MET A 489 -20.92 6.33 36.17
CA MET A 489 -21.33 7.02 34.96
C MET A 489 -21.22 6.02 33.79
N SER A 490 -22.34 5.71 33.12
CA SER A 490 -22.29 4.92 31.88
C SER A 490 -21.79 5.78 30.73
N MET A 491 -21.07 5.16 29.81
CA MET A 491 -20.72 5.72 28.51
C MET A 491 -21.35 4.79 27.46
N ASP A 492 -22.55 5.14 27.01
CA ASP A 492 -23.26 4.37 25.99
C ASP A 492 -22.59 4.63 24.62
N GLY A 493 -22.18 3.58 23.89
CA GLY A 493 -21.67 3.76 22.52
C GLY A 493 -20.73 2.72 21.89
N LEU A 494 -20.31 1.66 22.59
CA LEU A 494 -19.44 0.62 22.02
C LEU A 494 -20.15 -0.74 22.00
N SER A 495 -20.80 -1.06 20.87
CA SER A 495 -21.53 -2.32 20.68
C SER A 495 -20.66 -3.43 20.10
N ASP A 496 -20.82 -4.62 20.67
CA ASP A 496 -20.24 -5.91 20.29
C ASP A 496 -20.08 -6.20 18.78
N SER A 497 -18.84 -6.40 18.33
CA SER A 497 -18.58 -7.12 17.06
C SER A 497 -17.20 -7.79 17.01
N ALA A 498 -16.99 -8.81 17.85
CA ALA A 498 -15.83 -9.71 17.73
C ALA A 498 -16.16 -11.15 18.19
N ARG A 499 -16.67 -11.99 17.28
CA ARG A 499 -16.74 -13.46 17.49
C ARG A 499 -15.48 -14.12 16.95
N ARG A 500 -14.84 -14.99 17.76
CA ARG A 500 -13.73 -15.86 17.31
C ARG A 500 -14.27 -17.16 16.71
N SER A 501 -13.52 -17.73 15.77
CA SER A 501 -13.70 -19.08 15.21
C SER A 501 -12.45 -19.93 15.49
N SER A 502 -12.59 -21.24 15.58
CA SER A 502 -11.52 -22.20 15.89
C SER A 502 -11.53 -23.36 14.88
N SER A 503 -10.37 -23.71 14.32
CA SER A 503 -10.19 -24.81 13.36
C SER A 503 -9.60 -26.07 14.01
N SER A 504 -10.03 -27.24 13.54
CA SER A 504 -9.47 -28.57 13.87
C SER A 504 -8.53 -29.08 12.77
N SER A 505 -7.63 -30.00 13.11
CA SER A 505 -6.77 -30.70 12.15
C SER A 505 -7.54 -31.64 11.22
N LEU A 506 -6.96 -31.92 10.05
CA LEU A 506 -7.57 -32.67 8.96
C LEU A 506 -6.70 -33.90 8.61
N ASN A 507 -7.10 -35.10 9.02
CA ASN A 507 -6.43 -36.35 8.66
C ASN A 507 -7.29 -37.15 7.66
N PRO A 508 -6.69 -37.81 6.65
CA PRO A 508 -7.39 -38.69 5.73
C PRO A 508 -7.61 -40.07 6.36
N SER A 509 -8.58 -40.82 5.85
CA SER A 509 -8.84 -42.21 6.23
C SER A 509 -9.32 -42.98 4.99
N PHE A 510 -8.76 -44.16 4.77
CA PHE A 510 -9.11 -45.06 3.68
C PHE A 510 -9.90 -46.27 4.20
N ASP A 511 -10.79 -46.80 3.38
CA ASP A 511 -11.57 -47.99 3.67
C ASP A 511 -10.72 -49.25 3.48
N GLY A 512 -10.60 -50.06 4.53
CA GLY A 512 -9.85 -51.32 4.50
C GLY A 512 -10.52 -52.41 3.67
N ASP A 513 -11.84 -52.34 3.43
CA ASP A 513 -12.59 -53.29 2.60
C ASP A 513 -12.69 -52.83 1.12
N ALA A 514 -12.02 -51.74 0.74
CA ALA A 514 -11.97 -51.22 -0.63
C ALA A 514 -10.63 -51.48 -1.34
N SER A 515 -10.63 -51.45 -2.67
CA SER A 515 -9.43 -51.48 -3.52
C SER A 515 -9.09 -50.10 -4.08
N TYR A 516 -7.79 -49.82 -4.19
CA TYR A 516 -7.27 -48.57 -4.77
C TYR A 516 -6.31 -48.85 -5.93
N LEU A 517 -6.55 -48.23 -7.09
CA LEU A 517 -5.78 -48.42 -8.33
C LEU A 517 -4.68 -47.36 -8.47
N LEU A 518 -3.41 -47.79 -8.45
CA LEU A 518 -2.23 -46.93 -8.59
C LEU A 518 -1.54 -47.20 -9.94
N VAL A 519 -1.65 -46.25 -10.86
CA VAL A 519 -1.04 -46.35 -12.19
C VAL A 519 0.37 -45.77 -12.16
N GLY A 520 1.36 -46.58 -12.53
CA GLY A 520 2.79 -46.23 -12.42
C GLY A 520 3.36 -46.33 -11.00
N GLY A 521 2.58 -46.82 -10.02
CA GLY A 521 2.90 -46.76 -8.58
C GLY A 521 4.10 -47.58 -8.08
N LEU A 522 4.87 -48.25 -8.94
CA LEU A 522 6.02 -49.08 -8.55
C LEU A 522 7.37 -48.33 -8.53
N GLY A 523 7.42 -47.11 -9.06
CA GLY A 523 8.57 -46.21 -8.84
C GLY A 523 8.58 -45.64 -7.42
N GLY A 524 9.73 -45.13 -6.95
CA GLY A 524 9.93 -44.72 -5.56
C GLY A 524 8.85 -43.80 -4.98
N LEU A 525 8.38 -42.80 -5.75
CA LEU A 525 7.28 -41.93 -5.33
C LEU A 525 5.96 -42.69 -5.10
N GLY A 526 5.64 -43.66 -5.96
CA GLY A 526 4.45 -44.48 -5.82
C GLY A 526 4.50 -45.44 -4.63
N ARG A 527 5.69 -45.94 -4.29
CA ARG A 527 5.90 -46.77 -3.10
C ARG A 527 5.68 -45.99 -1.82
N LEU A 528 6.18 -44.75 -1.75
CA LEU A 528 5.95 -43.82 -0.64
C LEU A 528 4.44 -43.53 -0.46
N VAL A 529 3.74 -43.23 -1.56
CA VAL A 529 2.27 -43.02 -1.53
C VAL A 529 1.54 -44.28 -1.07
N SER A 530 1.99 -45.46 -1.49
CA SER A 530 1.38 -46.74 -1.12
C SER A 530 1.52 -47.04 0.38
N ASN A 531 2.73 -46.90 0.94
CA ASN A 531 2.94 -47.05 2.40
C ASN A 531 2.09 -46.04 3.18
N TRP A 532 2.07 -44.76 2.78
CA TRP A 532 1.22 -43.74 3.40
C TRP A 532 -0.27 -44.10 3.35
N MET A 533 -0.78 -44.65 2.23
CA MET A 533 -2.17 -45.12 2.16
C MET A 533 -2.44 -46.28 3.12
N VAL A 534 -1.49 -47.21 3.29
CA VAL A 534 -1.60 -48.34 4.23
C VAL A 534 -1.58 -47.86 5.68
N GLU A 535 -0.71 -46.92 6.05
CA GLU A 535 -0.71 -46.27 7.38
C GLU A 535 -2.07 -45.63 7.70
N HIS A 536 -2.75 -45.08 6.69
CA HIS A 536 -4.05 -44.41 6.82
C HIS A 536 -5.27 -45.30 6.55
N GLY A 537 -5.09 -46.63 6.46
CA GLY A 537 -6.17 -47.63 6.49
C GLY A 537 -6.36 -48.48 5.23
N ALA A 538 -5.69 -48.19 4.11
CA ALA A 538 -5.86 -48.99 2.88
C ALA A 538 -5.29 -50.41 3.06
N ARG A 539 -6.00 -51.44 2.59
CA ARG A 539 -5.55 -52.85 2.71
C ARG A 539 -5.54 -53.63 1.39
N HIS A 540 -6.03 -53.03 0.29
CA HIS A 540 -5.98 -53.63 -1.05
C HIS A 540 -5.51 -52.60 -2.09
N LEU A 541 -4.34 -52.81 -2.68
CA LEU A 541 -3.74 -51.93 -3.70
C LEU A 541 -3.54 -52.69 -5.00
N VAL A 542 -3.97 -52.09 -6.12
CA VAL A 542 -3.81 -52.65 -7.47
C VAL A 542 -2.89 -51.75 -8.28
N TYR A 543 -1.88 -52.31 -8.94
CA TYR A 543 -0.87 -51.56 -9.69
C TYR A 543 -0.95 -51.85 -11.18
N LEU A 544 -1.12 -50.82 -12.00
CA LEU A 544 -0.92 -50.91 -13.45
C LEU A 544 0.46 -50.36 -13.81
N SER A 545 1.36 -51.21 -14.29
CA SER A 545 2.74 -50.82 -14.63
C SER A 545 3.32 -51.68 -15.75
N ARG A 546 4.16 -51.07 -16.60
CA ARG A 546 4.89 -51.79 -17.67
C ARG A 546 5.86 -52.84 -17.13
N ASN A 547 6.32 -52.61 -15.88
CA ASN A 547 7.26 -53.46 -15.15
C ASN A 547 6.56 -54.32 -14.08
N GLY A 548 5.23 -54.36 -14.03
CA GLY A 548 4.50 -55.26 -13.13
C GLY A 548 4.69 -56.73 -13.54
N GLY A 549 4.70 -57.64 -12.56
CA GLY A 549 4.80 -59.10 -12.81
C GLY A 549 6.19 -59.57 -13.25
N GLY A 550 7.24 -59.18 -12.52
CA GLY A 550 8.55 -59.84 -12.60
C GLY A 550 8.60 -61.15 -11.80
N GLU A 551 9.69 -61.90 -11.91
CA GLU A 551 9.88 -63.18 -11.21
C GLU A 551 9.89 -63.00 -9.68
N GLU A 552 9.38 -64.00 -8.95
CA GLU A 552 9.35 -64.05 -7.48
C GLU A 552 10.73 -64.42 -6.91
N THR A 553 11.67 -63.47 -7.00
CA THR A 553 13.05 -63.61 -6.52
C THR A 553 13.40 -62.49 -5.54
N ASP A 554 14.24 -62.77 -4.55
CA ASP A 554 14.67 -61.77 -3.56
C ASP A 554 15.53 -60.63 -4.17
N ASP A 555 16.04 -60.80 -5.40
CA ASP A 555 16.71 -59.76 -6.18
C ASP A 555 15.73 -58.79 -6.88
N ASN A 556 14.43 -59.12 -6.95
CA ASN A 556 13.42 -58.30 -7.61
C ASN A 556 12.85 -57.25 -6.63
N ASP A 557 13.37 -56.02 -6.75
CA ASP A 557 12.95 -54.85 -5.98
C ASP A 557 11.42 -54.60 -5.95
N SER A 558 10.65 -54.96 -6.99
CA SER A 558 9.17 -54.84 -6.94
C SER A 558 8.51 -55.96 -6.11
N PHE A 559 9.09 -57.15 -6.09
CA PHE A 559 8.60 -58.29 -5.29
C PHE A 559 8.88 -58.06 -3.80
N CYS A 560 10.09 -57.61 -3.44
CA CYS A 560 10.44 -57.26 -2.06
C CYS A 560 9.49 -56.21 -1.46
N PHE A 561 9.13 -55.18 -2.23
CA PHE A 561 8.16 -54.17 -1.80
C PHE A 561 6.73 -54.71 -1.62
N PHE A 562 6.28 -55.67 -2.43
CA PHE A 562 4.99 -56.31 -2.20
C PHE A 562 4.97 -57.18 -0.94
N ARG A 563 6.11 -57.79 -0.58
CA ARG A 563 6.29 -58.46 0.72
C ARG A 563 6.20 -57.46 1.88
N GLU A 564 6.88 -56.31 1.79
CA GLU A 564 6.80 -55.23 2.79
C GLU A 564 5.36 -54.71 2.99
N LEU A 565 4.55 -54.62 1.93
CA LEU A 565 3.13 -54.27 2.04
C LEU A 565 2.31 -55.41 2.68
N ALA A 566 2.60 -56.66 2.35
CA ALA A 566 1.92 -57.83 2.93
C ALA A 566 2.21 -57.97 4.43
N ASP A 567 3.43 -57.68 4.87
CA ASP A 567 3.82 -57.65 6.30
C ASP A 567 3.09 -56.54 7.08
N GLN A 568 2.69 -55.46 6.39
CA GLN A 568 1.80 -54.40 6.93
C GLN A 568 0.30 -54.74 6.82
N GLY A 569 -0.05 -55.95 6.36
CA GLY A 569 -1.43 -56.41 6.20
C GLY A 569 -2.14 -55.89 4.94
N CYS A 570 -1.40 -55.43 3.93
CA CYS A 570 -1.94 -54.93 2.67
C CYS A 570 -1.67 -55.89 1.50
N TRP A 571 -2.74 -56.30 0.79
CA TRP A 571 -2.61 -57.09 -0.44
C TRP A 571 -2.31 -56.20 -1.64
N ALA A 572 -1.15 -56.42 -2.26
CA ALA A 572 -0.75 -55.79 -3.51
C ALA A 572 -1.01 -56.72 -4.71
N THR A 573 -1.65 -56.23 -5.77
CA THR A 573 -1.86 -56.97 -7.03
C THR A 573 -1.26 -56.19 -8.19
N ALA A 574 -0.34 -56.80 -8.96
CA ALA A 574 0.33 -56.15 -10.07
C ALA A 574 -0.16 -56.64 -11.43
N VAL A 575 -0.63 -55.71 -12.27
CA VAL A 575 -1.03 -55.97 -13.66
C VAL A 575 -0.01 -55.35 -14.61
N ARG A 576 0.58 -56.20 -15.46
CA ARG A 576 1.52 -55.76 -16.50
C ARG A 576 0.77 -55.13 -17.66
N GLY A 577 1.08 -53.87 -17.95
CA GLY A 577 0.46 -53.13 -19.05
C GLY A 577 0.82 -51.65 -19.09
N SER A 578 0.25 -50.94 -20.07
CA SER A 578 0.35 -49.49 -20.22
C SER A 578 -1.01 -48.83 -20.06
N VAL A 579 -1.09 -47.74 -19.30
CA VAL A 579 -2.32 -46.93 -19.18
C VAL A 579 -2.82 -46.38 -20.51
N THR A 580 -1.93 -46.24 -21.51
CA THR A 580 -2.31 -45.84 -22.88
C THR A 580 -3.09 -46.91 -23.64
N SER A 581 -3.12 -48.16 -23.17
CA SER A 581 -3.98 -49.24 -23.66
C SER A 581 -5.23 -49.33 -22.78
N LEU A 582 -6.41 -49.12 -23.37
CA LEU A 582 -7.68 -49.24 -22.65
C LEU A 582 -7.88 -50.65 -22.07
N ALA A 583 -7.57 -51.68 -22.86
CA ALA A 583 -7.66 -53.08 -22.44
C ALA A 583 -6.73 -53.43 -21.25
N ASP A 584 -5.64 -52.69 -21.06
CA ASP A 584 -4.74 -52.89 -19.91
C ASP A 584 -5.31 -52.24 -18.64
N VAL A 585 -5.98 -51.09 -18.79
CA VAL A 585 -6.71 -50.43 -17.71
C VAL A 585 -7.91 -51.26 -17.26
N GLU A 586 -8.69 -51.80 -18.21
CA GLU A 586 -9.81 -52.71 -17.92
C GLU A 586 -9.36 -53.96 -17.16
N ARG A 587 -8.24 -54.60 -17.58
CA ARG A 587 -7.65 -55.72 -16.83
C ARG A 587 -7.18 -55.32 -15.44
N ALA A 588 -6.67 -54.11 -15.25
CA ALA A 588 -6.26 -53.62 -13.93
C ALA A 588 -7.47 -53.40 -13.00
N ILE A 589 -8.56 -52.82 -13.50
CA ILE A 589 -9.81 -52.68 -12.73
C ILE A 589 -10.39 -54.07 -12.39
N GLY A 590 -10.42 -54.99 -13.36
CA GLY A 590 -10.92 -56.36 -13.17
C GLY A 590 -10.06 -57.25 -12.27
N ALA A 591 -8.82 -56.86 -11.96
CA ALA A 591 -7.94 -57.57 -11.03
C ALA A 591 -8.17 -57.18 -9.56
N ALA A 592 -9.01 -56.19 -9.28
CA ALA A 592 -9.34 -55.79 -7.91
C ALA A 592 -10.17 -56.87 -7.19
N THR A 593 -9.71 -57.28 -6.01
CA THR A 593 -10.41 -58.28 -5.17
C THR A 593 -11.53 -57.68 -4.32
N ARG A 594 -11.61 -56.35 -4.26
CA ARG A 594 -12.66 -55.56 -3.60
C ARG A 594 -13.19 -54.47 -4.54
N PRO A 595 -14.33 -53.82 -4.24
CA PRO A 595 -14.80 -52.66 -5.02
C PRO A 595 -13.72 -51.58 -5.11
N VAL A 596 -13.43 -51.10 -6.32
CA VAL A 596 -12.47 -50.01 -6.53
C VAL A 596 -13.10 -48.70 -6.07
N ARG A 597 -12.53 -48.07 -5.05
CA ARG A 597 -13.01 -46.79 -4.49
C ARG A 597 -12.11 -45.61 -4.81
N GLY A 598 -10.86 -45.80 -5.22
CA GLY A 598 -10.02 -44.68 -5.64
C GLY A 598 -9.02 -45.03 -6.71
N VAL A 599 -8.65 -44.02 -7.50
CA VAL A 599 -7.69 -44.11 -8.60
C VAL A 599 -6.65 -43.02 -8.45
N ILE A 600 -5.37 -43.37 -8.55
CA ILE A 600 -4.25 -42.42 -8.61
C ILE A 600 -3.45 -42.68 -9.89
N ASN A 601 -3.32 -41.66 -10.75
CA ASN A 601 -2.43 -41.71 -11.90
C ASN A 601 -1.10 -41.02 -11.58
N LEU A 602 -0.05 -41.82 -11.35
CA LEU A 602 1.34 -41.37 -11.15
C LEU A 602 2.21 -41.56 -12.40
N SER A 603 1.62 -41.96 -13.53
CA SER A 603 2.41 -42.31 -14.73
C SER A 603 3.01 -41.08 -15.41
N MET A 604 4.30 -41.18 -15.74
CA MET A 604 5.04 -40.13 -16.46
C MET A 604 6.17 -40.72 -17.31
N VAL A 605 6.54 -40.01 -18.37
CA VAL A 605 7.77 -40.21 -19.14
C VAL A 605 8.30 -38.83 -19.52
N LEU A 606 9.61 -38.59 -19.35
CA LEU A 606 10.25 -37.35 -19.77
C LEU A 606 10.97 -37.52 -21.11
N ARG A 607 10.88 -36.48 -21.95
CA ARG A 607 11.53 -36.34 -23.26
C ARG A 607 11.83 -34.86 -23.47
N ASP A 608 12.76 -34.36 -22.65
CA ASP A 608 13.10 -32.94 -22.60
C ASP A 608 13.94 -32.56 -23.83
N GLN A 609 13.41 -31.66 -24.66
CA GLN A 609 14.03 -31.19 -25.89
C GLN A 609 13.55 -29.77 -26.22
N GLY A 610 14.39 -28.96 -26.86
CA GLY A 610 13.96 -27.68 -27.41
C GLY A 610 12.87 -27.89 -28.47
N PHE A 611 11.75 -27.18 -28.39
CA PHE A 611 10.56 -27.44 -29.22
C PHE A 611 10.86 -27.52 -30.74
N ALA A 612 11.77 -26.69 -31.25
CA ALA A 612 12.19 -26.69 -32.65
C ALA A 612 12.93 -27.98 -33.10
N ASN A 613 13.44 -28.77 -32.15
CA ASN A 613 14.21 -30.01 -32.37
C ASN A 613 13.46 -31.27 -31.88
N MET A 614 12.21 -31.13 -31.40
CA MET A 614 11.45 -32.22 -30.79
C MET A 614 10.72 -33.02 -31.88
N SER A 615 10.94 -34.33 -31.93
CA SER A 615 10.21 -35.21 -32.84
C SER A 615 8.76 -35.48 -32.36
N HIS A 616 7.91 -35.88 -33.30
CA HIS A 616 6.52 -36.28 -32.99
C HIS A 616 6.46 -37.49 -32.05
N GLU A 617 7.39 -38.44 -32.18
CA GLU A 617 7.49 -39.63 -31.33
C GLU A 617 7.86 -39.26 -29.88
N GLU A 618 8.81 -38.34 -29.68
CA GLU A 618 9.18 -37.82 -28.36
C GLU A 618 8.04 -37.03 -27.71
N TRP A 619 7.25 -36.31 -28.51
CA TRP A 619 6.04 -35.63 -28.05
C TRP A 619 5.00 -36.65 -27.56
N GLU A 620 4.59 -37.61 -28.40
CA GLU A 620 3.59 -38.63 -28.04
C GLU A 620 4.02 -39.48 -26.85
N THR A 621 5.29 -39.87 -26.79
CA THR A 621 5.86 -40.67 -25.70
C THR A 621 5.73 -39.98 -24.33
N ALA A 622 5.92 -38.66 -24.27
CA ALA A 622 5.80 -37.90 -23.03
C ALA A 622 4.34 -37.56 -22.67
N VAL A 623 3.52 -37.27 -23.68
CA VAL A 623 2.13 -36.81 -23.50
C VAL A 623 1.16 -37.98 -23.23
N GLY A 624 1.36 -39.13 -23.87
CA GLY A 624 0.45 -40.27 -23.86
C GLY A 624 -0.01 -40.76 -22.47
N PRO A 625 0.88 -41.03 -21.51
CA PRO A 625 0.49 -41.55 -20.18
C PRO A 625 -0.42 -40.61 -19.38
N LYS A 626 -0.26 -39.30 -19.56
CA LYS A 626 -1.06 -38.26 -18.88
C LYS A 626 -2.34 -37.92 -19.64
N VAL A 627 -2.29 -37.85 -20.97
CA VAL A 627 -3.47 -37.49 -21.79
C VAL A 627 -4.32 -38.72 -22.10
N GLN A 628 -3.84 -39.59 -22.98
CA GLN A 628 -4.58 -40.80 -23.37
C GLN A 628 -4.79 -41.74 -22.19
N GLY A 629 -3.81 -41.86 -21.28
CA GLY A 629 -3.91 -42.70 -20.09
C GLY A 629 -5.03 -42.26 -19.14
N THR A 630 -5.09 -40.97 -18.80
CA THR A 630 -6.17 -40.43 -17.97
C THR A 630 -7.53 -40.55 -18.64
N TRP A 631 -7.60 -40.37 -19.96
CA TRP A 631 -8.83 -40.57 -20.73
C TRP A 631 -9.31 -42.03 -20.74
N ASN A 632 -8.38 -42.99 -20.85
CA ASN A 632 -8.68 -44.42 -20.72
C ASN A 632 -9.16 -44.77 -19.31
N LEU A 633 -8.51 -44.27 -18.26
CA LEU A 633 -8.94 -44.44 -16.86
C LEU A 633 -10.36 -43.90 -16.64
N HIS A 634 -10.68 -42.73 -17.20
CA HIS A 634 -12.01 -42.15 -17.13
C HIS A 634 -13.07 -43.04 -17.78
N ARG A 635 -12.82 -43.52 -19.01
CA ARG A 635 -13.72 -44.41 -19.74
C ARG A 635 -13.92 -45.73 -19.02
N ALA A 636 -12.83 -46.45 -18.73
CA ALA A 636 -12.90 -47.75 -18.08
C ALA A 636 -13.58 -47.69 -16.69
N CYS A 637 -13.45 -46.58 -15.95
CA CYS A 637 -14.24 -46.38 -14.72
C CYS A 637 -15.73 -46.22 -15.02
N ALA A 638 -16.11 -45.43 -16.03
CA ALA A 638 -17.52 -45.25 -16.40
C ALA A 638 -18.14 -46.56 -16.93
N ASP A 639 -17.43 -47.25 -17.82
CA ASP A 639 -17.86 -48.53 -18.41
C ASP A 639 -17.99 -49.65 -17.36
N ALA A 640 -17.19 -49.59 -16.29
CA ALA A 640 -17.28 -50.47 -15.12
C ALA A 640 -18.27 -50.00 -14.04
N GLY A 641 -19.00 -48.89 -14.23
CA GLY A 641 -19.97 -48.34 -13.27
C GLY A 641 -19.36 -47.69 -12.02
N LEU A 642 -18.06 -47.37 -12.04
CA LEU A 642 -17.30 -46.76 -10.94
C LEU A 642 -17.48 -45.23 -10.90
N GLU A 643 -18.73 -44.79 -10.73
CA GLU A 643 -19.08 -43.38 -10.59
C GLU A 643 -18.88 -42.86 -9.16
N ASP A 644 -19.14 -43.72 -8.15
CA ASP A 644 -19.04 -43.42 -6.72
C ASP A 644 -17.65 -43.74 -6.15
N LEU A 645 -16.62 -43.16 -6.76
CA LEU A 645 -15.27 -43.16 -6.18
C LEU A 645 -15.21 -42.20 -4.98
N ASP A 646 -14.34 -42.52 -4.01
CA ASP A 646 -13.91 -41.62 -2.93
C ASP A 646 -13.03 -40.49 -3.51
N PHE A 647 -12.16 -40.82 -4.47
CA PHE A 647 -11.28 -39.88 -5.15
C PHE A 647 -10.80 -40.40 -6.52
N PHE A 648 -10.48 -39.46 -7.42
CA PHE A 648 -9.78 -39.73 -8.68
C PHE A 648 -8.68 -38.68 -8.82
N LEU A 649 -7.44 -39.05 -8.49
CA LEU A 649 -6.35 -38.12 -8.22
C LEU A 649 -5.25 -38.22 -9.28
N LEU A 650 -4.85 -37.07 -9.84
CA LEU A 650 -3.89 -36.99 -10.93
C LEU A 650 -2.61 -36.31 -10.46
N PHE A 651 -1.46 -36.94 -10.70
CA PHE A 651 -0.17 -36.31 -10.44
C PHE A 651 0.21 -35.50 -11.67
N SER A 652 0.11 -34.17 -11.56
CA SER A 652 0.53 -33.19 -12.56
C SER A 652 1.87 -32.59 -12.17
N SER A 653 2.27 -31.49 -12.79
CA SER A 653 3.52 -30.83 -12.50
C SER A 653 3.42 -29.34 -12.75
N ILE A 654 4.08 -28.59 -11.88
CA ILE A 654 4.16 -27.12 -11.94
C ILE A 654 4.63 -26.58 -13.31
N SER A 655 5.29 -27.41 -14.13
CA SER A 655 5.64 -27.09 -15.52
C SER A 655 4.41 -26.84 -16.42
N GLY A 656 3.25 -27.45 -16.14
CA GLY A 656 1.97 -27.13 -16.81
C GLY A 656 1.46 -25.74 -16.45
N VAL A 657 1.69 -25.30 -15.21
CA VAL A 657 1.27 -23.98 -14.70
C VAL A 657 2.20 -22.88 -15.20
N VAL A 658 3.51 -22.95 -14.91
CA VAL A 658 4.47 -21.85 -15.16
C VAL A 658 5.36 -22.05 -16.39
N GLY A 659 5.39 -23.26 -16.97
CA GLY A 659 6.29 -23.60 -18.07
C GLY A 659 7.73 -23.88 -17.62
N GLN A 660 8.44 -24.72 -18.38
CA GLN A 660 9.87 -24.98 -18.17
C GLN A 660 10.60 -25.12 -19.51
N ARG A 661 11.83 -24.60 -19.59
CA ARG A 661 12.64 -24.63 -20.83
C ARG A 661 12.94 -26.08 -21.22
N GLY A 662 12.66 -26.44 -22.47
CA GLY A 662 12.87 -27.79 -22.99
C GLY A 662 11.75 -28.80 -22.66
N GLN A 663 10.69 -28.39 -21.95
CA GLN A 663 9.62 -29.29 -21.50
C GLN A 663 8.26 -28.97 -22.13
N ALA A 664 8.22 -28.62 -23.42
CA ALA A 664 6.99 -28.19 -24.10
C ALA A 664 5.92 -29.30 -24.14
N ASN A 665 6.31 -30.54 -24.46
CA ASN A 665 5.49 -31.74 -24.40
C ASN A 665 4.98 -32.02 -22.98
N TYR A 666 5.88 -32.00 -21.99
CA TYR A 666 5.54 -32.30 -20.60
C TYR A 666 4.63 -31.23 -19.99
N ALA A 667 4.89 -29.95 -20.24
CA ALA A 667 4.00 -28.86 -19.82
C ALA A 667 2.59 -29.03 -20.41
N ALA A 668 2.48 -29.27 -21.73
CA ALA A 668 1.18 -29.50 -22.38
C ALA A 668 0.43 -30.71 -21.81
N ALA A 669 1.14 -31.80 -21.50
CA ALA A 669 0.56 -33.00 -20.90
C ALA A 669 -0.01 -32.74 -19.49
N ASN A 670 0.66 -31.90 -18.70
CA ASN A 670 0.22 -31.51 -17.35
C ASN A 670 -0.95 -30.50 -17.42
N THR A 671 -0.89 -29.48 -18.29
CA THR A 671 -2.01 -28.55 -18.53
C THR A 671 -3.30 -29.28 -18.95
N PHE A 672 -3.19 -30.42 -19.66
CA PHE A 672 -4.34 -31.27 -19.96
C PHE A 672 -4.94 -31.92 -18.69
N LEU A 673 -4.14 -32.39 -17.74
CA LEU A 673 -4.64 -32.96 -16.48
C LEU A 673 -5.44 -31.92 -15.70
N ASP A 674 -4.92 -30.71 -15.61
CA ASP A 674 -5.54 -29.58 -14.90
C ASP A 674 -6.91 -29.24 -15.50
N ALA A 675 -6.98 -29.16 -16.84
CA ALA A 675 -8.25 -28.95 -17.56
C ALA A 675 -9.19 -30.18 -17.48
N PHE A 676 -8.64 -31.39 -17.45
CA PHE A 676 -9.41 -32.63 -17.38
C PHE A 676 -10.12 -32.79 -16.02
N VAL A 677 -9.52 -32.35 -14.92
CA VAL A 677 -10.20 -32.30 -13.61
C VAL A 677 -11.46 -31.44 -13.68
N GLN A 678 -11.37 -30.26 -14.29
CA GLN A 678 -12.51 -29.36 -14.46
C GLN A 678 -13.62 -30.03 -15.30
N TYR A 679 -13.24 -30.73 -16.37
CA TYR A 679 -14.17 -31.52 -17.19
C TYR A 679 -14.85 -32.66 -16.42
N ARG A 680 -14.09 -33.51 -15.71
CA ARG A 680 -14.65 -34.66 -14.97
C ARG A 680 -15.56 -34.19 -13.82
N GLN A 681 -15.23 -33.09 -13.17
CA GLN A 681 -16.10 -32.46 -12.16
C GLN A 681 -17.38 -31.84 -12.74
N ALA A 682 -17.32 -31.27 -13.96
CA ALA A 682 -18.52 -30.75 -14.62
C ALA A 682 -19.54 -31.86 -14.96
N LEU A 683 -19.10 -33.11 -15.05
CA LEU A 683 -19.95 -34.30 -15.14
C LEU A 683 -20.47 -34.79 -13.77
N GLY A 684 -20.16 -34.10 -12.67
CA GLY A 684 -20.54 -34.49 -11.31
C GLY A 684 -19.70 -35.62 -10.70
N LEU A 685 -18.62 -36.03 -11.37
CA LEU A 685 -17.76 -37.14 -10.95
C LEU A 685 -16.51 -36.61 -10.20
N ARG A 686 -16.01 -37.34 -9.18
CA ARG A 686 -14.82 -36.91 -8.42
C ARG A 686 -13.62 -36.67 -9.33
N ALA A 687 -12.86 -35.60 -9.10
CA ALA A 687 -11.53 -35.46 -9.68
C ALA A 687 -10.72 -34.46 -8.88
N GLY A 688 -9.40 -34.63 -8.86
CA GLY A 688 -8.45 -33.66 -8.33
C GLY A 688 -7.08 -33.86 -8.95
N VAL A 689 -6.25 -32.82 -8.87
CA VAL A 689 -4.90 -32.82 -9.42
C VAL A 689 -3.93 -32.16 -8.45
N VAL A 690 -2.73 -32.73 -8.35
CA VAL A 690 -1.63 -32.15 -7.58
C VAL A 690 -0.52 -31.78 -8.55
N ASP A 691 -0.20 -30.50 -8.64
CA ASP A 691 0.90 -29.98 -9.45
C ASP A 691 2.19 -30.03 -8.66
N ILE A 692 2.97 -31.06 -8.94
CA ILE A 692 4.17 -31.41 -8.18
C ILE A 692 5.35 -30.57 -8.70
N GLY A 693 5.93 -29.77 -7.79
CA GLY A 693 7.22 -29.11 -7.98
C GLY A 693 8.39 -30.08 -7.90
N ALA A 694 9.62 -29.57 -8.00
CA ALA A 694 10.78 -30.44 -8.02
C ALA A 694 11.06 -31.08 -6.64
N MET A 695 11.12 -32.42 -6.57
CA MET A 695 11.45 -33.15 -5.33
C MET A 695 12.94 -32.95 -4.99
N VAL A 696 13.26 -32.66 -3.72
CA VAL A 696 14.64 -32.36 -3.26
C VAL A 696 15.27 -33.48 -2.44
N ASP A 697 14.45 -34.41 -1.95
CA ASP A 697 14.81 -35.54 -1.09
C ASP A 697 14.57 -36.91 -1.76
N HIS A 698 14.06 -36.92 -3.01
CA HIS A 698 13.78 -38.15 -3.74
C HIS A 698 13.80 -37.97 -5.26
N GLY A 699 14.40 -38.93 -5.98
CA GLY A 699 14.46 -38.99 -7.43
C GLY A 699 15.53 -38.11 -8.09
N HIS A 700 15.53 -38.07 -9.42
CA HIS A 700 16.64 -37.60 -10.29
C HIS A 700 17.30 -36.26 -9.93
N LEU A 701 16.57 -35.35 -9.29
CA LEU A 701 17.11 -34.05 -8.88
C LEU A 701 17.86 -34.12 -7.52
N ALA A 702 17.41 -34.94 -6.58
CA ALA A 702 18.14 -35.21 -5.34
C ALA A 702 19.50 -35.88 -5.64
N ASP A 703 19.55 -36.70 -6.69
CA ASP A 703 20.76 -37.37 -7.18
C ASP A 703 21.74 -36.44 -7.94
N ASN A 704 21.39 -35.15 -8.13
CA ASN A 704 22.20 -34.22 -8.93
C ASN A 704 22.38 -32.84 -8.23
N PRO A 705 23.34 -32.73 -7.29
CA PRO A 705 23.55 -31.53 -6.47
C PRO A 705 23.85 -30.24 -7.28
N ALA A 706 24.57 -30.36 -8.40
CA ALA A 706 24.91 -29.22 -9.24
C ALA A 706 23.68 -28.67 -10.01
N LEU A 707 22.73 -29.54 -10.35
CA LEU A 707 21.45 -29.12 -10.93
C LEU A 707 20.56 -28.45 -9.87
N MET A 708 20.57 -28.98 -8.64
CA MET A 708 19.90 -28.38 -7.48
C MET A 708 20.39 -26.97 -7.17
N GLU A 709 21.71 -26.76 -7.08
CA GLU A 709 22.30 -25.43 -6.83
C GLU A 709 21.90 -24.42 -7.92
N ARG A 710 21.92 -24.86 -9.19
CA ARG A 710 21.51 -24.04 -10.34
C ARG A 710 20.02 -23.66 -10.32
N LEU A 711 19.15 -24.56 -9.86
CA LEU A 711 17.71 -24.32 -9.73
C LEU A 711 17.40 -23.43 -8.52
N ALA A 712 18.10 -23.62 -7.39
CA ALA A 712 18.02 -22.75 -6.22
C ALA A 712 18.42 -21.31 -6.56
N GLY A 713 19.49 -21.12 -7.35
CA GLY A 713 19.90 -19.81 -7.90
C GLY A 713 18.88 -19.16 -8.84
N GLN A 714 17.90 -19.91 -9.34
CA GLN A 714 16.77 -19.42 -10.14
C GLN A 714 15.46 -19.26 -9.32
N GLY A 715 15.53 -19.49 -7.99
CA GLY A 715 14.38 -19.38 -7.09
C GLY A 715 13.48 -20.62 -7.04
N PHE A 716 13.96 -21.79 -7.49
CA PHE A 716 13.28 -23.07 -7.25
C PHE A 716 13.83 -23.73 -5.99
N TYR A 717 13.01 -23.81 -4.94
CA TYR A 717 13.38 -24.41 -3.65
C TYR A 717 12.85 -25.84 -3.47
N GLY A 718 12.04 -26.32 -4.41
CA GLY A 718 11.49 -27.67 -4.44
C GLY A 718 10.57 -28.04 -3.27
N ILE A 719 10.31 -29.34 -3.12
CA ILE A 719 9.47 -29.95 -2.08
C ILE A 719 10.10 -31.23 -1.53
N ARG A 720 9.68 -31.57 -0.31
CA ARG A 720 9.99 -32.83 0.37
C ARG A 720 8.79 -33.76 0.43
N ILE A 721 9.04 -35.05 0.63
CA ILE A 721 8.02 -36.11 0.71
C ILE A 721 6.84 -35.75 1.62
N PRO A 722 7.02 -35.25 2.87
CA PRO A 722 5.87 -34.93 3.74
C PRO A 722 4.94 -33.88 3.13
N GLN A 723 5.47 -32.89 2.41
CA GLN A 723 4.67 -31.82 1.79
C GLN A 723 3.85 -32.33 0.60
N LEU A 724 4.33 -33.38 -0.09
CA LEU A 724 3.52 -34.09 -1.07
C LEU A 724 2.41 -34.88 -0.38
N LEU A 725 2.73 -35.64 0.69
CA LEU A 725 1.73 -36.43 1.42
C LEU A 725 0.62 -35.55 2.04
N ASP A 726 0.96 -34.36 2.57
CA ASP A 726 -0.02 -33.37 3.04
C ASP A 726 -0.96 -32.89 1.91
N ALA A 727 -0.42 -32.66 0.70
CA ALA A 727 -1.22 -32.26 -0.45
C ALA A 727 -2.12 -33.41 -0.96
N LEU A 728 -1.64 -34.66 -0.90
CA LEU A 728 -2.45 -35.84 -1.20
C LEU A 728 -3.55 -36.04 -0.16
N ALA A 729 -3.26 -35.84 1.13
CA ALA A 729 -4.26 -35.84 2.21
C ALA A 729 -5.38 -34.84 1.92
N LEU A 730 -5.04 -33.59 1.59
CA LEU A 730 -6.02 -32.56 1.23
C LEU A 730 -6.81 -32.95 -0.02
N GLY A 731 -6.15 -33.41 -1.08
CA GLY A 731 -6.79 -33.83 -2.33
C GLY A 731 -7.76 -35.01 -2.16
N VAL A 732 -7.50 -35.91 -1.22
CA VAL A 732 -8.40 -37.02 -0.84
C VAL A 732 -9.52 -36.54 0.08
N ILE A 733 -9.23 -35.76 1.12
CA ILE A 733 -10.24 -35.26 2.09
C ILE A 733 -11.28 -34.37 1.41
N GLN A 734 -10.83 -33.52 0.49
CA GLN A 734 -11.71 -32.63 -0.27
C GLN A 734 -12.61 -33.40 -1.24
N GLN A 735 -12.16 -34.55 -1.74
CA GLN A 735 -12.97 -35.42 -2.59
C GLN A 735 -13.86 -36.39 -1.80
N SER A 736 -13.52 -36.77 -0.56
CA SER A 736 -14.34 -37.66 0.26
C SER A 736 -15.44 -36.94 1.06
N ARG A 737 -15.25 -35.67 1.44
CA ARG A 737 -16.28 -34.86 2.11
C ARG A 737 -17.43 -34.52 1.15
N GLY A 738 -18.50 -35.31 1.24
CA GLY A 738 -19.62 -35.28 0.31
C GLY A 738 -20.54 -34.07 0.43
N GLU A 739 -20.37 -33.09 -0.45
CA GLU A 739 -21.51 -32.44 -1.11
C GLU A 739 -21.46 -32.79 -2.61
N LYS A 740 -22.48 -33.49 -3.13
CA LYS A 740 -22.69 -33.59 -4.57
C LYS A 740 -23.10 -32.21 -5.07
N ARG A 741 -22.12 -31.41 -5.55
CA ARG A 741 -22.34 -30.10 -6.17
C ARG A 741 -23.44 -30.28 -7.24
N PRO A 742 -24.61 -29.62 -7.13
CA PRO A 742 -25.72 -29.88 -8.04
C PRO A 742 -25.30 -29.51 -9.47
N ALA A 743 -25.63 -30.38 -10.43
CA ALA A 743 -25.38 -30.13 -11.84
C ALA A 743 -25.98 -28.77 -12.24
N ALA A 744 -25.21 -27.97 -12.99
CA ALA A 744 -25.48 -26.56 -13.21
C ALA A 744 -26.89 -26.31 -13.80
N SER A 745 -27.85 -25.95 -12.94
CA SER A 745 -29.20 -25.61 -13.35
C SER A 745 -29.22 -24.23 -14.02
N SER A 746 -29.66 -24.19 -15.27
CA SER A 746 -29.67 -22.99 -16.11
C SER A 746 -30.80 -22.02 -15.77
N SER A 747 -30.61 -21.19 -14.73
CA SER A 747 -31.37 -19.95 -14.55
C SER A 747 -30.63 -18.98 -13.62
N ALA A 748 -30.55 -17.71 -14.01
CA ALA A 748 -29.84 -16.69 -13.25
C ALA A 748 -30.77 -15.95 -12.27
N SER A 749 -30.24 -15.63 -11.08
CA SER A 749 -30.70 -14.49 -10.27
C SER A 749 -29.49 -13.84 -9.60
N ALA A 750 -29.28 -12.55 -9.84
CA ALA A 750 -28.10 -11.83 -9.37
C ALA A 750 -28.31 -11.22 -7.97
N SER A 751 -27.47 -11.61 -7.00
CA SER A 751 -27.15 -10.77 -5.84
C SER A 751 -25.80 -11.14 -5.20
N ALA A 752 -24.76 -10.40 -5.56
CA ALA A 752 -23.55 -10.07 -4.79
C ALA A 752 -22.86 -11.16 -3.92
N SER A 753 -21.86 -11.82 -4.50
CA SER A 753 -20.46 -11.52 -4.16
C SER A 753 -19.59 -11.66 -5.41
N ALA A 754 -18.62 -10.76 -5.58
CA ALA A 754 -17.82 -10.71 -6.80
C ALA A 754 -16.62 -11.67 -6.75
N SER A 755 -16.88 -12.98 -6.73
CA SER A 755 -15.86 -13.93 -7.16
C SER A 755 -15.61 -13.71 -8.66
N SER A 756 -14.38 -13.32 -9.00
CA SER A 756 -13.99 -13.16 -10.40
C SER A 756 -14.14 -14.49 -11.15
N PRO A 757 -14.30 -14.47 -12.50
CA PRO A 757 -14.23 -15.68 -13.32
C PRO A 757 -12.76 -16.15 -13.39
N GLY A 758 -12.30 -16.72 -12.27
CA GLY A 758 -10.93 -17.17 -12.08
C GLY A 758 -10.69 -18.54 -12.69
N PHE A 759 -9.53 -18.71 -13.32
CA PHE A 759 -9.00 -19.98 -13.84
C PHE A 759 -8.63 -21.00 -12.74
N VAL A 760 -9.15 -20.85 -11.52
CA VAL A 760 -8.74 -21.59 -10.32
C VAL A 760 -9.85 -22.55 -9.93
N ASN A 761 -9.59 -23.86 -10.03
CA ASN A 761 -10.47 -24.91 -9.54
C ASN A 761 -10.03 -25.31 -8.13
N ASP A 762 -10.98 -25.41 -7.20
CA ASP A 762 -10.73 -25.74 -5.78
C ASP A 762 -9.94 -27.06 -5.60
N SER A 763 -9.97 -27.97 -6.58
CA SER A 763 -9.34 -29.30 -6.56
C SER A 763 -8.04 -29.39 -7.37
N GLN A 764 -7.43 -28.25 -7.71
CA GLN A 764 -6.05 -28.16 -8.20
C GLN A 764 -5.14 -27.68 -7.06
N LEU A 765 -4.22 -28.55 -6.62
CA LEU A 765 -3.28 -28.25 -5.53
C LEU A 765 -1.86 -28.08 -6.07
N VAL A 766 -1.35 -26.84 -6.09
CA VAL A 766 0.00 -26.53 -6.58
C VAL A 766 1.01 -26.50 -5.44
N ILE A 767 2.04 -27.36 -5.51
CA ILE A 767 3.08 -27.48 -4.48
C ILE A 767 4.50 -27.27 -5.04
N GLY A 768 5.41 -26.76 -4.20
CA GLY A 768 6.79 -26.42 -4.60
C GLY A 768 6.95 -25.04 -5.23
N HIS A 769 5.90 -24.24 -5.20
CA HIS A 769 5.93 -22.82 -5.51
C HIS A 769 6.26 -22.01 -4.24
N ARG A 770 7.53 -22.04 -3.81
CA ARG A 770 7.98 -21.27 -2.63
C ARG A 770 8.78 -20.05 -3.05
N SER A 771 8.65 -18.97 -2.29
CA SER A 771 9.62 -17.87 -2.31
C SER A 771 10.09 -17.63 -0.87
N LEU A 772 11.41 -17.74 -0.63
CA LEU A 772 12.00 -17.41 0.68
C LEU A 772 12.17 -15.90 0.88
N THR A 773 12.19 -15.15 -0.21
CA THR A 773 12.19 -13.68 -0.24
C THR A 773 10.76 -13.17 -0.43
N SER A 774 10.40 -12.04 0.17
CA SER A 774 9.06 -11.45 -0.02
C SER A 774 8.74 -11.25 -1.51
N LEU A 775 7.49 -11.50 -1.92
CA LEU A 775 7.06 -11.22 -3.28
C LEU A 775 7.06 -9.71 -3.61
N ALA A 776 7.02 -8.83 -2.60
CA ALA A 776 7.21 -7.40 -2.78
C ALA A 776 8.69 -7.00 -3.02
N ASP A 777 9.66 -7.85 -2.67
CA ASP A 777 11.09 -7.52 -2.74
C ASP A 777 11.60 -7.48 -4.19
N GLY A 778 12.23 -6.37 -4.59
CA GLY A 778 12.83 -6.19 -5.91
C GLY A 778 14.04 -7.10 -6.19
N ALA A 779 14.67 -7.64 -5.15
CA ALA A 779 15.73 -8.64 -5.25
C ALA A 779 15.19 -10.04 -5.57
N ASN A 780 13.92 -10.33 -5.27
CA ASN A 780 13.30 -11.64 -5.52
C ASN A 780 13.38 -12.03 -7.02
N ARG A 781 13.90 -13.24 -7.31
CA ARG A 781 14.17 -13.75 -8.66
C ARG A 781 13.28 -14.90 -9.11
N VAL A 782 12.33 -15.37 -8.30
CA VAL A 782 11.47 -16.51 -8.66
C VAL A 782 10.78 -16.27 -10.01
N LEU A 783 10.92 -17.21 -10.94
CA LEU A 783 10.58 -17.00 -12.37
C LEU A 783 9.12 -16.59 -12.58
N TRP A 784 8.22 -17.22 -11.84
CA TRP A 784 6.78 -17.01 -11.88
C TRP A 784 6.32 -15.63 -11.37
N LYS A 785 7.12 -14.91 -10.57
CA LYS A 785 6.83 -13.52 -10.19
C LYS A 785 6.78 -12.58 -11.41
N ARG A 786 7.32 -13.00 -12.55
CA ARG A 786 7.31 -12.27 -13.82
C ARG A 786 6.32 -12.84 -14.84
N ASP A 787 5.61 -13.91 -14.52
CA ASP A 787 4.59 -14.49 -15.38
C ASP A 787 3.26 -13.73 -15.23
N ARG A 788 2.72 -13.23 -16.34
CA ARG A 788 1.45 -12.48 -16.34
C ARG A 788 0.24 -13.32 -15.94
N ARG A 789 0.28 -14.65 -16.12
CA ARG A 789 -0.79 -15.57 -15.74
C ARG A 789 -0.96 -15.64 -14.22
N MET A 790 0.16 -15.59 -13.49
CA MET A 790 0.17 -15.53 -12.03
C MET A 790 -0.14 -14.11 -11.48
N GLY A 791 -0.31 -13.11 -12.35
CA GLY A 791 -0.64 -11.73 -11.98
C GLY A 791 -1.92 -11.57 -11.17
N PHE A 792 -2.83 -12.56 -11.21
CA PHE A 792 -4.05 -12.56 -10.40
C PHE A 792 -3.77 -12.80 -8.90
N TYR A 793 -2.81 -13.68 -8.57
CA TYR A 793 -2.44 -13.98 -7.19
C TYR A 793 -1.79 -12.79 -6.47
N PHE A 794 -1.11 -11.91 -7.22
CA PHE A 794 -0.57 -10.64 -6.68
C PHE A 794 -1.66 -9.64 -6.26
N ASN A 795 -2.90 -9.82 -6.74
CA ASN A 795 -4.04 -8.97 -6.39
C ASN A 795 -4.98 -9.63 -5.35
N SER A 796 -4.94 -10.95 -5.16
CA SER A 796 -5.79 -11.65 -4.19
C SER A 796 -5.31 -11.54 -2.74
N ASP A 797 -4.01 -11.35 -2.51
CA ASP A 797 -3.45 -11.05 -1.18
C ASP A 797 -3.81 -9.61 -0.70
N GLY A 798 -4.57 -8.85 -1.49
CA GLY A 798 -4.99 -7.48 -1.17
C GLY A 798 -6.11 -7.36 -0.13
N ASP A 799 -6.91 -8.41 0.08
CA ASP A 799 -8.18 -8.34 0.82
C ASP A 799 -8.23 -9.18 2.12
N GLY A 800 -7.10 -9.75 2.59
CA GLY A 800 -7.11 -10.67 3.73
C GLY A 800 -5.85 -10.71 4.61
N ALA A 801 -6.02 -10.23 5.85
CA ALA A 801 -5.13 -10.43 7.01
C ALA A 801 -3.77 -9.70 7.05
N ALA A 802 -3.50 -9.09 8.21
CA ALA A 802 -2.24 -8.42 8.52
C ALA A 802 -1.12 -9.42 8.86
N THR A 803 0.12 -9.02 8.57
CA THR A 803 1.35 -9.77 8.84
C THR A 803 1.60 -9.99 10.33
N SER A 804 1.70 -11.25 10.77
CA SER A 804 2.41 -11.65 11.99
C SER A 804 3.76 -12.26 11.63
N ASN A 805 4.85 -11.50 11.79
CA ASN A 805 6.20 -12.04 11.66
C ASN A 805 6.61 -12.77 12.94
N GLY A 806 6.97 -14.05 12.83
CA GLY A 806 7.61 -14.83 13.90
C GLY A 806 8.71 -15.71 13.32
N SER A 807 9.93 -15.60 13.85
CA SER A 807 11.09 -16.38 13.42
C SER A 807 11.13 -17.77 14.08
N SER A 808 11.83 -18.70 13.43
CA SER A 808 11.57 -20.15 13.50
C SER A 808 12.27 -20.91 14.65
N ASP A 809 12.39 -20.33 15.85
CA ASP A 809 13.25 -20.90 16.90
C ASP A 809 12.69 -20.91 18.34
N GLN A 810 11.46 -20.44 18.57
CA GLN A 810 10.81 -20.59 19.89
C GLN A 810 10.35 -22.03 20.19
N GLY A 811 10.53 -22.97 19.26
CA GLY A 811 9.91 -24.30 19.29
C GLY A 811 10.26 -25.13 20.53
N ALA A 812 11.55 -25.30 20.84
CA ALA A 812 11.99 -26.16 21.95
C ALA A 812 11.56 -25.61 23.31
N LEU A 813 11.84 -24.32 23.58
CA LEU A 813 11.49 -23.69 24.86
C LEU A 813 9.97 -23.55 25.06
N ALA A 814 9.22 -23.13 24.04
CA ALA A 814 7.76 -23.01 24.17
C ALA A 814 7.08 -24.38 24.28
N SER A 815 7.61 -25.41 23.62
CA SER A 815 7.16 -26.80 23.79
C SER A 815 7.45 -27.31 25.21
N PHE A 816 8.65 -27.05 25.73
CA PHE A 816 9.03 -27.40 27.09
C PHE A 816 8.13 -26.72 28.14
N VAL A 817 7.97 -25.40 28.09
CA VAL A 817 7.13 -24.65 29.04
C VAL A 817 5.67 -25.09 28.98
N LYS A 818 5.14 -25.36 27.77
CA LYS A 818 3.78 -25.91 27.59
C LYS A 818 3.64 -27.32 28.15
N SER A 819 4.67 -28.16 28.02
CA SER A 819 4.67 -29.52 28.56
C SER A 819 4.79 -29.53 30.08
N ALA A 820 5.67 -28.70 30.64
CA ALA A 820 5.84 -28.50 32.08
C ALA A 820 4.59 -27.93 32.78
N ALA A 821 3.77 -27.14 32.06
CA ALA A 821 2.47 -26.68 32.56
C ALA A 821 1.38 -27.77 32.52
N ALA A 822 1.57 -28.84 31.75
CA ALA A 822 0.65 -29.98 31.66
C ALA A 822 1.07 -31.16 32.56
N ASP A 823 2.38 -31.35 32.75
CA ASP A 823 2.99 -32.29 33.70
C ASP A 823 4.06 -31.55 34.53
N PRO A 824 3.71 -31.05 35.73
CA PRO A 824 4.65 -30.36 36.62
C PRO A 824 5.82 -31.24 37.08
N GLY A 825 5.70 -32.58 36.99
CA GLY A 825 6.78 -33.51 37.33
C GLY A 825 8.04 -33.31 36.47
N LEU A 826 7.87 -32.82 35.23
CA LEU A 826 8.97 -32.47 34.33
C LEU A 826 9.89 -31.38 34.91
N LEU A 827 9.34 -30.44 35.69
CA LEU A 827 10.12 -29.37 36.33
C LEU A 827 11.05 -29.91 37.43
N SER A 828 10.81 -31.12 37.93
CA SER A 828 11.62 -31.81 38.94
C SER A 828 12.65 -32.77 38.34
N SER A 829 12.74 -32.86 37.01
CA SER A 829 13.72 -33.71 36.32
C SER A 829 15.17 -33.22 36.51
N PRO A 830 16.15 -34.12 36.74
CA PRO A 830 17.56 -33.75 36.79
C PRO A 830 18.02 -33.12 35.47
N GLY A 831 18.61 -31.92 35.54
CA GLY A 831 19.05 -31.16 34.37
C GLY A 831 18.04 -30.16 33.79
N CYS A 832 16.80 -30.12 34.30
CA CYS A 832 15.78 -29.15 33.88
C CYS A 832 16.26 -27.69 33.89
N SER A 833 16.83 -27.22 35.01
CA SER A 833 17.36 -25.85 35.12
C SER A 833 18.52 -25.58 34.16
N ALA A 834 19.35 -26.58 33.85
CA ALA A 834 20.47 -26.45 32.92
C ALA A 834 19.99 -26.36 31.46
N PHE A 835 18.95 -27.12 31.09
CA PHE A 835 18.29 -26.97 29.79
C PHE A 835 17.68 -25.57 29.62
N VAL A 836 16.93 -25.10 30.62
CA VAL A 836 16.33 -23.76 30.59
C VAL A 836 17.42 -22.67 30.57
N ALA A 837 18.50 -22.83 31.32
CA ALA A 837 19.66 -21.92 31.28
C ALA A 837 20.32 -21.87 29.89
N ARG A 838 20.51 -23.00 29.20
CA ARG A 838 21.05 -23.02 27.83
C ARG A 838 20.15 -22.28 26.85
N GLN A 839 18.84 -22.48 26.93
CA GLN A 839 17.88 -21.75 26.08
C GLN A 839 17.85 -20.24 26.37
N ILE A 840 18.05 -19.83 27.63
CA ILE A 840 18.23 -18.43 28.01
C ILE A 840 19.55 -17.86 27.45
N ALA A 841 20.65 -18.62 27.54
CA ALA A 841 21.96 -18.24 27.00
C ALA A 841 21.91 -18.05 25.47
N ALA A 842 21.32 -19.01 24.76
CA ALA A 842 21.18 -18.98 23.31
C ALA A 842 20.29 -17.83 22.82
N HIS A 843 19.27 -17.43 23.59
CA HIS A 843 18.50 -16.23 23.28
C HIS A 843 19.33 -14.95 23.50
N LEU A 844 20.01 -14.83 24.64
CA LEU A 844 20.87 -13.69 24.96
C LEU A 844 21.98 -13.49 23.93
N PHE A 845 22.66 -14.56 23.50
CA PHE A 845 23.74 -14.47 22.53
C PHE A 845 23.24 -14.04 21.14
N ARG A 846 22.04 -14.48 20.74
CA ARG A 846 21.39 -14.02 19.51
C ARG A 846 20.98 -12.55 19.57
N LEU A 847 20.47 -12.09 20.71
CA LEU A 847 20.13 -10.68 20.94
C LEU A 847 21.38 -9.78 20.88
N LEU A 848 22.53 -10.31 21.30
CA LEU A 848 23.85 -9.67 21.21
C LEU A 848 24.62 -9.93 19.91
N LEU A 849 24.02 -10.65 18.94
CA LEU A 849 24.64 -11.08 17.67
C LEU A 849 25.98 -11.83 17.84
N LYS A 850 26.22 -12.48 18.98
CA LYS A 850 27.37 -13.36 19.22
C LYS A 850 27.18 -14.69 18.47
N PRO A 851 28.16 -15.17 17.68
CA PRO A 851 28.09 -16.49 17.07
C PRO A 851 28.21 -17.58 18.15
N ALA A 852 27.31 -18.57 18.10
CA ALA A 852 27.39 -19.80 18.88
C ALA A 852 27.46 -20.96 17.90
N GLU A 853 28.56 -21.73 17.93
CA GLU A 853 28.78 -22.83 16.97
C GLU A 853 27.97 -24.08 17.32
N ASN A 854 27.57 -24.24 18.60
CA ASN A 854 26.65 -25.28 19.07
C ASN A 854 25.97 -24.85 20.39
N GLU A 855 24.65 -25.11 20.57
CA GLU A 855 23.93 -24.67 21.79
C GLU A 855 24.28 -25.51 23.05
N ASP A 856 24.69 -26.77 22.88
CA ASP A 856 24.97 -27.67 24.01
C ASP A 856 26.33 -27.41 24.70
N ASP A 857 27.28 -26.79 24.00
CA ASP A 857 28.61 -26.43 24.53
C ASP A 857 28.63 -25.04 25.22
N MET A 858 27.48 -24.38 25.38
CA MET A 858 27.39 -23.07 26.03
C MET A 858 27.59 -23.16 27.55
N ASP A 859 28.63 -22.50 28.06
CA ASP A 859 28.91 -22.41 29.50
C ASP A 859 27.87 -21.54 30.24
N VAL A 860 26.82 -22.19 30.73
CA VAL A 860 25.79 -21.55 31.57
C VAL A 860 26.30 -21.08 32.94
N GLY A 861 27.52 -21.49 33.35
CA GLY A 861 28.18 -21.04 34.57
C GLY A 861 28.75 -19.63 34.47
N MET A 862 28.93 -19.08 33.26
CA MET A 862 29.49 -17.74 33.05
C MET A 862 28.67 -16.65 33.75
N SER A 863 29.35 -15.56 34.17
CA SER A 863 28.65 -14.43 34.77
C SER A 863 27.75 -13.73 33.76
N LEU A 864 26.68 -13.09 34.24
CA LEU A 864 25.79 -12.34 33.33
C LEU A 864 26.50 -11.16 32.66
N GLN A 865 27.51 -10.58 33.29
CA GLN A 865 28.33 -9.53 32.67
C GLN A 865 29.20 -10.08 31.51
N ASP A 866 29.82 -11.27 31.69
CA ASP A 866 30.61 -11.92 30.63
C ASP A 866 29.73 -12.42 29.47
N ALA A 867 28.52 -12.89 29.79
CA ALA A 867 27.48 -13.20 28.81
C ALA A 867 27.11 -11.96 27.97
N GLY A 868 27.26 -10.75 28.51
CA GLY A 868 26.99 -9.47 27.87
C GLY A 868 25.63 -8.86 28.25
N LEU A 869 25.06 -9.26 29.38
CA LEU A 869 23.81 -8.72 29.89
C LEU A 869 24.06 -7.41 30.64
N ASP A 870 23.75 -6.30 29.99
CA ASP A 870 23.73 -4.96 30.61
C ASP A 870 22.29 -4.47 30.89
N SER A 871 22.18 -3.26 31.45
CA SER A 871 20.91 -2.62 31.82
C SER A 871 19.92 -2.44 30.67
N LEU A 872 20.38 -2.33 29.42
CA LEU A 872 19.54 -2.16 28.24
C LEU A 872 19.11 -3.52 27.69
N VAL A 873 20.07 -4.44 27.55
CA VAL A 873 19.87 -5.83 27.12
C VAL A 873 18.90 -6.54 28.07
N ALA A 874 18.99 -6.29 29.38
CA ALA A 874 18.10 -6.86 30.39
C ALA A 874 16.65 -6.33 30.31
N VAL A 875 16.40 -5.15 29.74
CA VAL A 875 15.01 -4.67 29.48
C VAL A 875 14.38 -5.49 28.36
N GLU A 876 15.14 -5.77 27.29
CA GLU A 876 14.65 -6.56 26.16
C GLU A 876 14.51 -8.04 26.52
N MET A 877 15.51 -8.59 27.22
CA MET A 877 15.50 -9.95 27.77
C MET A 877 14.36 -10.17 28.77
N ARG A 878 13.97 -9.17 29.57
CA ARG A 878 12.78 -9.21 30.43
C ARG A 878 11.48 -9.28 29.64
N SER A 879 11.38 -8.57 28.51
CA SER A 879 10.21 -8.63 27.62
C SER A 879 10.06 -10.04 27.03
N TRP A 880 11.16 -10.60 26.52
CA TRP A 880 11.20 -11.98 26.04
C TRP A 880 10.89 -13.00 27.14
N TRP A 881 11.47 -12.86 28.33
CA TRP A 881 11.26 -13.75 29.49
C TRP A 881 9.78 -13.89 29.83
N LYS A 882 9.05 -12.77 29.88
CA LYS A 882 7.61 -12.77 30.15
C LYS A 882 6.83 -13.49 29.05
N GLY A 883 7.22 -13.34 27.79
CA GLY A 883 6.63 -14.07 26.66
C GLY A 883 6.97 -15.56 26.63
N ALA A 884 8.18 -15.94 27.05
CA ALA A 884 8.69 -17.31 26.99
C ALA A 884 8.22 -18.18 28.17
N PHE A 885 8.21 -17.62 29.38
CA PHE A 885 7.90 -18.36 30.62
C PHE A 885 6.55 -17.96 31.26
N GLY A 886 5.93 -16.85 30.84
CA GLY A 886 4.74 -16.30 31.52
C GLY A 886 5.02 -15.64 32.87
N LEU A 887 6.30 -15.57 33.29
CA LEU A 887 6.73 -15.09 34.59
C LEU A 887 7.14 -13.61 34.56
N ASP A 888 6.90 -12.90 35.67
CA ASP A 888 7.53 -11.61 35.92
C ASP A 888 8.86 -11.78 36.68
N ILE A 889 9.88 -11.08 36.18
CA ILE A 889 11.19 -10.86 36.81
C ILE A 889 11.51 -9.38 36.65
N SER A 890 12.13 -8.72 37.64
CA SER A 890 12.55 -7.32 37.48
C SER A 890 13.92 -7.19 36.79
N VAL A 891 14.22 -6.04 36.18
CA VAL A 891 15.54 -5.80 35.56
C VAL A 891 16.66 -5.86 36.61
N LEU A 892 16.43 -5.30 37.79
CA LEU A 892 17.38 -5.31 38.91
C LEU A 892 17.60 -6.73 39.45
N GLU A 893 16.54 -7.53 39.54
CA GLU A 893 16.60 -8.95 39.93
C GLU A 893 17.35 -9.78 38.88
N MET A 894 17.07 -9.57 37.59
CA MET A 894 17.73 -10.28 36.50
C MET A 894 19.24 -9.98 36.45
N LEU A 895 19.64 -8.71 36.58
CA LEU A 895 21.05 -8.29 36.66
C LEU A 895 21.73 -8.70 37.99
N GLY A 896 20.94 -8.89 39.05
CA GLY A 896 21.41 -9.36 40.35
C GLY A 896 21.61 -10.88 40.44
N MET A 897 21.15 -11.65 39.45
CA MET A 897 21.50 -13.07 39.34
C MET A 897 22.95 -13.21 38.88
N GLY A 898 23.76 -14.02 39.56
CA GLY A 898 25.20 -14.08 39.29
C GLY A 898 25.58 -14.66 37.93
N SER A 899 24.79 -15.60 37.40
CA SER A 899 25.11 -16.38 36.19
C SER A 899 23.85 -16.78 35.40
N VAL A 900 24.04 -17.28 34.18
CA VAL A 900 22.92 -17.75 33.34
C VAL A 900 22.24 -19.00 33.93
N ALA A 901 23.00 -19.85 34.62
CA ALA A 901 22.46 -20.98 35.39
C ALA A 901 21.47 -20.53 36.47
N ALA A 902 21.80 -19.46 37.23
CA ALA A 902 20.91 -18.90 38.24
C ALA A 902 19.60 -18.35 37.64
N LEU A 903 19.65 -17.80 36.42
CA LEU A 903 18.44 -17.45 35.67
C LEU A 903 17.63 -18.69 35.27
N GLY A 904 18.26 -19.76 34.79
CA GLY A 904 17.56 -21.02 34.50
C GLY A 904 16.82 -21.60 35.70
N GLU A 905 17.47 -21.61 36.86
CA GLU A 905 16.85 -22.03 38.14
C GLU A 905 15.70 -21.11 38.55
N ARG A 906 15.86 -19.78 38.41
CA ARG A 906 14.81 -18.79 38.73
C ARG A 906 13.57 -18.95 37.84
N ALA A 907 13.75 -19.30 36.57
CA ALA A 907 12.67 -19.61 35.64
C ALA A 907 11.96 -20.92 36.03
N VAL A 908 12.69 -22.02 36.25
CA VAL A 908 12.11 -23.31 36.66
C VAL A 908 11.36 -23.19 37.99
N ARG A 909 11.90 -22.45 38.97
CA ARG A 909 11.24 -22.22 40.26
C ARG A 909 9.92 -21.48 40.09
N GLY A 910 9.90 -20.39 39.30
CA GLY A 910 8.67 -19.64 39.03
C GLY A 910 7.62 -20.47 38.27
N LEU A 911 8.05 -21.35 37.36
CA LEU A 911 7.13 -22.27 36.68
C LEU A 911 6.50 -23.28 37.65
N ARG A 912 7.25 -23.78 38.64
CA ARG A 912 6.69 -24.64 39.71
C ARG A 912 5.71 -23.87 40.59
N GLU A 913 6.06 -22.65 40.99
CA GLU A 913 5.18 -21.75 41.76
C GLU A 913 3.84 -21.49 41.02
N CYS A 914 3.88 -21.31 39.70
CA CYS A 914 2.68 -21.16 38.87
C CYS A 914 1.90 -22.47 38.62
N ALA A 915 2.52 -23.63 38.75
CA ALA A 915 1.91 -24.94 38.50
C ALA A 915 1.00 -25.45 39.63
N GLY A 916 0.98 -24.78 40.79
CA GLY A 916 -0.07 -24.98 41.81
C GLY A 916 0.24 -25.95 42.95
N GLU A 917 1.52 -26.16 43.30
CA GLU A 917 1.85 -26.73 44.63
C GLU A 917 1.88 -25.63 45.70
N ALA A 918 0.70 -25.33 46.25
CA ALA A 918 0.56 -24.55 47.48
C ALA A 918 -0.36 -25.29 48.47
N GLY A 919 0.21 -26.24 49.19
CA GLY A 919 -0.47 -27.06 50.18
C GLY A 919 0.49 -27.67 51.21
N GLU A 920 0.71 -26.93 52.30
CA GLU A 920 0.91 -27.35 53.69
C GLU A 920 1.78 -28.61 54.01
N SER A 921 2.67 -28.63 55.00
CA SER A 921 3.18 -27.62 55.95
C SER A 921 4.22 -28.27 56.88
N GLN A 922 5.25 -27.52 57.32
CA GLN A 922 6.05 -27.80 58.53
C GLN A 922 6.92 -29.11 58.51
N ASP A 923 8.03 -29.24 59.24
CA ASP A 923 8.66 -28.34 60.20
C ASP A 923 10.18 -28.55 60.32
N GLY A 924 10.89 -27.59 60.92
CA GLY A 924 12.21 -27.76 61.55
C GLY A 924 13.45 -27.69 60.63
N GLY A 925 14.36 -26.73 60.78
CA GLY A 925 14.36 -25.57 61.67
C GLY A 925 15.76 -24.92 61.79
N GLY A 926 15.81 -23.68 62.29
CA GLY A 926 17.07 -23.01 62.68
C GLY A 926 17.34 -21.64 62.03
N GLU A 927 16.86 -20.58 62.69
CA GLU A 927 17.49 -19.25 62.88
C GLU A 927 18.72 -18.88 62.00
N LYS A 928 18.79 -17.75 61.27
CA LYS A 928 18.29 -16.36 61.47
C LYS A 928 18.43 -15.58 60.13
N HIS A 929 17.99 -14.31 59.93
CA HIS A 929 17.44 -13.24 60.78
C HIS A 929 16.48 -12.33 59.95
N ASP A 930 15.82 -11.39 60.65
CA ASP A 930 15.31 -10.04 60.28
C ASP A 930 15.64 -9.43 58.89
N THR A 931 14.77 -8.63 58.22
CA THR A 931 13.64 -7.79 58.68
C THR A 931 12.53 -7.64 57.60
N GLU A 932 11.28 -8.10 57.82
CA GLU A 932 10.13 -7.66 57.00
C GLU A 932 8.73 -7.96 57.64
N GLY A 933 7.73 -7.11 57.36
CA GLY A 933 6.36 -7.56 57.04
C GLY A 933 5.28 -7.82 58.12
N TYR A 934 4.76 -6.78 58.80
CA TYR A 934 3.43 -6.77 59.49
C TYR A 934 2.95 -5.29 59.58
N LEU A 935 1.69 -4.84 59.48
CA LEU A 935 0.31 -5.38 59.48
C LEU A 935 -0.54 -4.58 58.43
N LYS A 936 -1.57 -5.11 57.73
CA LYS A 936 -2.99 -5.33 58.16
C LYS A 936 -3.65 -4.06 58.78
N LEU A 937 -4.92 -3.65 58.53
CA LEU A 937 -6.11 -4.30 57.92
C LEU A 937 -7.27 -3.29 57.65
N LYS A 938 -8.13 -3.60 56.66
CA LYS A 938 -9.59 -3.32 56.53
C LYS A 938 -10.20 -1.92 56.24
N MET A 939 -11.26 -2.02 55.42
CA MET A 939 -12.24 -1.04 54.92
C MET A 939 -13.25 -0.57 56.00
N PRO A 940 -14.09 0.45 55.73
CA PRO A 940 -15.38 0.25 55.02
C PRO A 940 -15.42 0.62 53.53
#